data_AF-A0A0D0IWI7-F1
#
_entry.id   AF-A0A0D0IWI7-F1
#
_cell.length_a   1.000
_cell.length_b   1.000
_cell.length_c   1.000
_cell.angle_alpha   90.00
_cell.angle_beta   90.00
_cell.angle_gamma   90.00
#
_symmetry.space_group_name_H-M   'P 1'
#
loop_
_entity.id
_entity.type
_entity.pdbx_description
1 polymer ?
#
loop_
_entity_poly.entity_id
_entity_poly.type
_entity_poly.pdbx_seq_one_letter_code
_entity_poly.pdbx_strand_id
1 'polypeptide(L)'
;MKHTIFNPAEYLEHNGNNKPDNKSTANGSNATNDNAHNTTHCDNLNATHCDNRNATPHDNHYTTPDDTLARVAEVADRVAASGRDITQGYDNWLRLAFALSDGLGEAGRQIFDRLSQMNADYDTRECNRLYDNCMKGHKGGITIATFFQMARDLANVDLKEMARERGKREEKSLQNCTTCPTCPNVPMSHITKNKCNKKDNILIYNNLGKTTISCWDNGTMGQVGQFCKDFSNGYTFSDKLDTADLPPILKRIMQLHDDVVSRDKMIIGTLNIVSGLIGAASGTPDMPSGVYGLYDGRKVYAPLYNILFANAGSSKGDLNFCRQLAKPLKDEMRREYEGKKMEYERLMAAYEAKRKQKDKGDRGEPPVEPVFRTPFVPGNSSSSAVYRAIDANGGWGLMFETEADTVSAMISSDYGNYSDLMRKAFHHETISMNRVSEKLHIDVDSPRLSVMLTCTPGQLQPLFPNWENGLGSRFFFYQFPEEEPRFNNVFARNTRPFDEEYLKMGESLLKLYHALEERKGRPVQFVMSSNQQESFLASFQEMLKDQYEMLGSEYKAFVYRLALGGFRYAMVLSTLRRLATMTDLGGIFQPEESAMVCDDRDFATAMTIVETLANHTARVYTRLAKETENPFADKGIKLTPEEIKIYNKLPDDKEFKASDYIAIAQEQNISRASAYRLINLFCNAYGIIIPTRYGHYRKAAAGNDDASQNGGTEAQTSGTEPQSGGTENESN
;
A
#
# COMPACT_ATOMS: atom_id res chain seq x y z
N MET A 1 41.23 -2.11 -34.84
CA MET A 1 41.83 -3.22 -35.65
C MET A 1 40.82 -3.76 -36.69
N LYS A 2 41.24 -4.46 -37.76
CA LYS A 2 40.30 -5.07 -38.74
C LYS A 2 39.40 -6.12 -38.07
N HIS A 3 38.09 -5.90 -38.03
CA HIS A 3 37.09 -6.91 -37.72
C HIS A 3 35.96 -6.94 -38.76
N THR A 4 35.29 -8.08 -38.85
CA THR A 4 34.36 -8.45 -39.92
C THR A 4 33.03 -7.71 -39.81
N ILE A 5 32.41 -7.43 -40.96
CA ILE A 5 31.06 -6.84 -41.05
C ILE A 5 30.05 -7.80 -40.39
N PHE A 6 29.41 -7.35 -39.32
CA PHE A 6 28.28 -8.03 -38.66
C PHE A 6 26.97 -7.25 -38.84
N ASN A 7 25.86 -7.97 -38.84
CA ASN A 7 24.51 -7.42 -38.96
C ASN A 7 23.91 -7.14 -37.55
N PRO A 8 23.52 -5.90 -37.20
CA PRO A 8 22.98 -5.57 -35.86
C PRO A 8 21.63 -6.22 -35.48
N ALA A 9 21.03 -7.00 -36.37
CA ALA A 9 19.79 -7.74 -36.12
C ALA A 9 20.00 -9.02 -35.31
N GLU A 10 21.01 -9.83 -35.64
CA GLU A 10 21.09 -11.25 -35.24
C GLU A 10 21.62 -11.49 -33.81
N TYR A 11 22.21 -10.48 -33.17
CA TYR A 11 23.01 -10.64 -31.95
C TYR A 11 22.23 -10.95 -30.65
N LEU A 12 20.93 -11.24 -30.72
CA LEU A 12 20.08 -11.60 -29.57
C LEU A 12 19.10 -12.78 -29.81
N GLU A 13 19.02 -13.37 -31.01
CA GLU A 13 18.09 -14.48 -31.27
C GLU A 13 18.67 -15.86 -30.86
N HIS A 14 19.99 -16.00 -30.83
CA HIS A 14 20.66 -17.25 -30.44
C HIS A 14 20.76 -17.43 -28.92
N ASN A 15 19.64 -17.86 -28.31
CA ASN A 15 19.63 -19.00 -27.36
C ASN A 15 18.21 -19.54 -27.08
N GLY A 16 17.27 -19.38 -28.02
CA GLY A 16 15.98 -20.07 -28.01
C GLY A 16 16.03 -21.42 -28.74
N ASN A 17 15.32 -22.41 -28.19
CA ASN A 17 15.02 -23.74 -28.76
C ASN A 17 16.18 -24.77 -28.83
N ASN A 18 16.06 -25.80 -27.99
CA ASN A 18 16.41 -27.16 -28.40
C ASN A 18 15.35 -28.14 -27.87
N LYS A 19 14.60 -28.75 -28.77
CA LYS A 19 13.45 -29.61 -28.50
C LYS A 19 13.72 -31.00 -29.08
N PRO A 20 13.55 -32.10 -28.33
CA PRO A 20 13.51 -33.45 -28.89
C PRO A 20 12.07 -33.94 -29.04
N ASP A 21 11.79 -34.67 -30.12
CA ASP A 21 10.45 -35.18 -30.46
C ASP A 21 10.22 -36.64 -30.04
N ASN A 22 8.93 -36.97 -29.83
CA ASN A 22 8.29 -38.27 -30.06
C ASN A 22 8.94 -39.57 -29.51
N LYS A 23 8.18 -40.27 -28.65
CA LYS A 23 7.40 -41.44 -29.11
C LYS A 23 6.32 -41.92 -28.12
N SER A 24 5.34 -42.63 -28.66
CA SER A 24 4.17 -43.18 -27.95
C SER A 24 4.48 -44.46 -27.17
N THR A 25 3.76 -44.66 -26.07
CA THR A 25 3.14 -45.94 -25.71
C THR A 25 1.73 -45.68 -25.17
N ALA A 26 0.83 -46.64 -25.32
CA ALA A 26 -0.58 -46.52 -24.93
C ALA A 26 -0.94 -47.49 -23.80
N ASN A 27 -1.82 -47.03 -22.90
CA ASN A 27 -2.76 -47.78 -22.03
C ASN A 27 -3.41 -46.73 -21.09
N GLY A 28 -4.72 -46.68 -20.81
CA GLY A 28 -5.83 -47.50 -21.30
C GLY A 28 -6.69 -48.09 -20.18
N SER A 29 -7.67 -47.33 -19.66
CA SER A 29 -8.85 -47.85 -18.92
C SER A 29 -9.87 -46.73 -18.63
N ASN A 30 -11.16 -47.09 -18.59
CA ASN A 30 -12.31 -46.17 -18.54
C ASN A 30 -12.84 -45.91 -17.12
N ALA A 31 -13.46 -44.74 -16.90
CA ALA A 31 -14.82 -44.57 -16.34
C ALA A 31 -15.18 -43.06 -16.39
N THR A 32 -16.07 -42.53 -17.24
CA THR A 32 -17.55 -42.70 -17.36
C THR A 32 -18.35 -42.25 -16.14
N ASN A 33 -18.89 -41.02 -16.21
CA ASN A 33 -20.32 -40.65 -16.10
C ASN A 33 -20.39 -39.11 -16.07
N ASP A 34 -20.95 -38.44 -17.08
CA ASP A 34 -22.39 -38.30 -17.38
C ASP A 34 -23.17 -37.49 -16.34
N ASN A 35 -23.45 -36.22 -16.66
CA ASN A 35 -24.82 -35.84 -17.05
C ASN A 35 -24.85 -34.54 -17.86
N ALA A 36 -25.99 -34.29 -18.52
CA ALA A 36 -26.12 -33.28 -19.57
C ALA A 36 -27.28 -32.28 -19.32
N HIS A 37 -27.47 -31.38 -20.29
CA HIS A 37 -28.48 -30.31 -20.35
C HIS A 37 -28.20 -29.08 -19.45
N ASN A 38 -28.64 -27.87 -19.81
CA ASN A 38 -29.55 -27.52 -20.91
C ASN A 38 -29.10 -26.28 -21.71
N THR A 39 -29.38 -26.27 -23.02
CA THR A 39 -29.16 -25.14 -23.93
C THR A 39 -30.49 -24.57 -24.42
N THR A 40 -30.61 -23.24 -24.45
CA THR A 40 -31.70 -22.53 -25.15
C THR A 40 -31.18 -21.30 -25.86
N HIS A 41 -31.43 -21.24 -27.17
CA HIS A 41 -31.14 -20.10 -28.05
C HIS A 41 -31.95 -18.85 -27.68
N CYS A 42 -31.44 -17.68 -28.07
CA CYS A 42 -32.21 -16.59 -28.67
C CYS A 42 -31.28 -15.76 -29.58
N ASP A 43 -31.52 -15.78 -30.89
CA ASP A 43 -30.72 -15.07 -31.90
C ASP A 43 -31.50 -13.89 -32.48
N ASN A 44 -30.78 -12.81 -32.84
CA ASN A 44 -31.04 -11.79 -33.89
C ASN A 44 -30.09 -10.59 -33.63
N LEU A 45 -29.25 -10.04 -34.52
CA LEU A 45 -29.36 -9.67 -35.96
C LEU A 45 -30.47 -8.61 -36.19
N ASN A 46 -30.32 -7.48 -36.90
CA ASN A 46 -29.27 -6.85 -37.75
C ASN A 46 -29.64 -5.34 -37.90
N ALA A 47 -28.89 -4.36 -38.42
CA ALA A 47 -27.50 -4.11 -38.88
C ALA A 47 -27.33 -2.54 -38.98
N THR A 48 -26.38 -1.82 -39.62
CA THR A 48 -25.30 -2.07 -40.61
C THR A 48 -24.24 -0.92 -40.57
N HIS A 49 -23.22 -0.98 -41.44
CA HIS A 49 -22.21 0.04 -41.80
C HIS A 49 -22.66 1.52 -41.94
N CYS A 50 -21.74 2.45 -41.60
CA CYS A 50 -21.51 3.69 -42.36
C CYS A 50 -20.08 4.23 -42.13
N ASP A 51 -19.33 4.52 -43.22
CA ASP A 51 -17.99 5.12 -43.17
C ASP A 51 -18.04 6.63 -43.42
N ASN A 52 -17.32 7.44 -42.62
CA ASN A 52 -16.25 8.33 -43.09
C ASN A 52 -15.61 9.23 -42.00
N ARG A 53 -14.28 9.19 -41.95
CA ARG A 53 -13.33 10.33 -41.88
C ARG A 53 -13.78 11.65 -41.24
N ASN A 54 -13.22 11.94 -40.07
CA ASN A 54 -12.42 13.14 -39.74
C ASN A 54 -11.59 12.81 -38.48
N ALA A 55 -10.26 12.87 -38.49
CA ALA A 55 -9.41 14.08 -38.47
C ALA A 55 -9.41 14.76 -37.08
N THR A 56 -8.22 14.87 -36.48
CA THR A 56 -7.98 15.26 -35.07
C THR A 56 -8.14 16.77 -34.83
N PRO A 57 -8.20 17.19 -33.55
CA PRO A 57 -6.98 17.73 -32.94
C PRO A 57 -6.41 16.87 -31.82
N HIS A 58 -5.09 16.77 -31.75
CA HIS A 58 -4.37 16.45 -30.51
C HIS A 58 -4.24 17.74 -29.71
N ASP A 59 -4.20 17.64 -28.38
CA ASP A 59 -3.65 18.72 -27.55
C ASP A 59 -2.45 18.19 -26.75
N ASN A 60 -1.26 18.58 -27.21
CA ASN A 60 0.03 18.25 -26.61
C ASN A 60 0.54 19.50 -25.90
N HIS A 61 0.66 19.50 -24.57
CA HIS A 61 1.48 20.53 -23.92
C HIS A 61 2.95 20.12 -23.94
N TYR A 62 3.62 20.46 -25.04
CA TYR A 62 5.01 20.13 -25.32
C TYR A 62 5.98 20.66 -24.24
N THR A 63 6.84 19.78 -23.70
CA THR A 63 8.27 20.14 -23.63
C THR A 63 8.76 20.20 -25.07
N THR A 64 9.39 21.30 -25.49
CA THR A 64 9.79 21.41 -26.90
C THR A 64 10.88 20.38 -27.24
N PRO A 65 10.97 19.91 -28.49
CA PRO A 65 12.12 19.14 -28.95
C PRO A 65 13.44 19.89 -28.70
N ASP A 66 13.43 21.23 -28.82
CA ASP A 66 14.58 22.10 -28.54
C ASP A 66 15.00 22.07 -27.06
N ASP A 67 14.08 22.02 -26.09
CA ASP A 67 14.42 21.89 -24.66
C ASP A 67 15.15 20.57 -24.36
N THR A 68 14.69 19.48 -24.99
CA THR A 68 15.31 18.16 -24.85
C THR A 68 16.67 18.13 -25.55
N LEU A 69 16.76 18.67 -26.77
CA LEU A 69 18.01 18.82 -27.53
C LEU A 69 19.04 19.66 -26.77
N ALA A 70 18.64 20.81 -26.21
CA ALA A 70 19.51 21.69 -25.43
C ALA A 70 20.00 21.03 -24.14
N ARG A 71 19.18 20.20 -23.48
CA ARG A 71 19.60 19.41 -22.30
C ARG A 71 20.58 18.30 -22.67
N VAL A 72 20.35 17.59 -23.77
CA VAL A 72 21.24 16.53 -24.25
C VAL A 72 22.57 17.12 -24.75
N ALA A 73 22.54 18.25 -25.45
CA ALA A 73 23.72 18.99 -25.90
C ALA A 73 24.57 19.49 -24.72
N GLU A 74 23.98 20.12 -23.70
CA GLU A 74 24.72 20.61 -22.52
C GLU A 74 25.40 19.46 -21.75
N VAL A 75 24.75 18.28 -21.68
CA VAL A 75 25.36 17.07 -21.09
C VAL A 75 26.44 16.48 -22.01
N ALA A 76 26.26 16.48 -23.33
CA ALA A 76 27.28 16.03 -24.28
C ALA A 76 28.53 16.94 -24.27
N ASP A 77 28.36 18.25 -24.12
CA ASP A 77 29.46 19.19 -23.86
C ASP A 77 30.22 18.81 -22.58
N ARG A 78 29.49 18.44 -21.52
CA ARG A 78 30.11 18.06 -20.24
C ARG A 78 30.80 16.69 -20.29
N VAL A 79 30.30 15.74 -21.09
CA VAL A 79 30.98 14.49 -21.41
C VAL A 79 32.26 14.76 -22.20
N ALA A 80 32.19 15.54 -23.28
CA ALA A 80 33.36 15.88 -24.09
C ALA A 80 34.44 16.61 -23.26
N ALA A 81 34.04 17.58 -22.43
CA ALA A 81 34.92 18.30 -21.52
C ALA A 81 35.51 17.43 -20.39
N SER A 82 34.96 16.25 -20.12
CA SER A 82 35.54 15.29 -19.16
C SER A 82 36.74 14.51 -19.72
N GLY A 83 36.92 14.51 -21.06
CA GLY A 83 37.97 13.74 -21.73
C GLY A 83 37.78 12.22 -21.70
N ARG A 84 36.58 11.73 -21.33
CA ARG A 84 36.27 10.30 -21.20
C ARG A 84 35.42 9.81 -22.38
N ASP A 85 35.92 8.81 -23.10
CA ASP A 85 35.16 8.11 -24.13
C ASP A 85 34.06 7.25 -23.50
N ILE A 86 32.79 7.59 -23.78
CA ILE A 86 31.61 6.81 -23.35
C ILE A 86 31.20 5.75 -24.38
N THR A 87 31.88 5.68 -25.53
CA THR A 87 31.62 4.73 -26.63
C THR A 87 32.54 3.51 -26.59
N GLN A 88 33.42 3.42 -25.58
CA GLN A 88 34.37 2.31 -25.45
C GLN A 88 33.63 0.96 -25.35
N GLY A 89 33.78 0.14 -26.41
CA GLY A 89 33.08 -1.13 -26.57
C GLY A 89 31.80 -1.02 -27.39
N TYR A 90 31.63 -1.93 -28.36
CA TYR A 90 30.56 -1.89 -29.37
C TYR A 90 29.14 -1.82 -28.77
N ASP A 91 28.89 -2.50 -27.65
CA ASP A 91 27.61 -2.46 -26.93
C ASP A 91 27.29 -1.05 -26.38
N ASN A 92 28.28 -0.34 -25.81
CA ASN A 92 28.10 1.05 -25.36
C ASN A 92 27.85 1.98 -26.55
N TRP A 93 28.61 1.83 -27.63
CA TRP A 93 28.43 2.62 -28.85
C TRP A 93 27.04 2.42 -29.49
N LEU A 94 26.57 1.17 -29.55
CA LEU A 94 25.24 0.79 -30.02
C LEU A 94 24.12 1.34 -29.12
N ARG A 95 24.27 1.25 -27.79
CA ARG A 95 23.31 1.81 -26.82
C ARG A 95 23.23 3.33 -26.92
N LEU A 96 24.37 4.02 -27.10
CA LEU A 96 24.40 5.46 -27.30
C LEU A 96 23.69 5.87 -28.60
N ALA A 97 23.91 5.13 -29.68
CA ALA A 97 23.22 5.34 -30.94
C ALA A 97 21.69 5.24 -30.77
N PHE A 98 21.20 4.14 -30.18
CA PHE A 98 19.77 3.94 -29.93
C PHE A 98 19.17 5.01 -29.00
N ALA A 99 19.83 5.33 -27.89
CA ALA A 99 19.35 6.33 -26.92
C ALA A 99 19.21 7.73 -27.54
N LEU A 100 20.13 8.12 -28.42
CA LEU A 100 20.07 9.41 -29.11
C LEU A 100 19.08 9.39 -30.28
N SER A 101 18.94 8.28 -31.02
CA SER A 101 17.95 8.19 -32.11
C SER A 101 16.51 8.15 -31.59
N ASP A 102 16.27 7.48 -30.44
CA ASP A 102 14.99 7.46 -29.74
C ASP A 102 14.61 8.86 -29.22
N GLY A 103 15.52 9.51 -28.49
CA GLY A 103 15.22 10.78 -27.81
C GLY A 103 15.21 12.04 -28.67
N LEU A 104 15.94 12.05 -29.79
CA LEU A 104 16.16 13.26 -30.61
C LEU A 104 15.93 13.05 -32.11
N GLY A 105 15.71 11.80 -32.56
CA GLY A 105 15.71 11.47 -33.99
C GLY A 105 16.97 11.97 -34.70
N GLU A 106 16.80 12.51 -35.90
CA GLU A 106 17.91 12.97 -36.75
C GLU A 106 18.77 14.08 -36.10
N ALA A 107 18.22 14.88 -35.18
CA ALA A 107 18.99 15.90 -34.46
C ALA A 107 20.05 15.29 -33.51
N GLY A 108 19.83 14.06 -33.04
CA GLY A 108 20.80 13.34 -32.21
C GLY A 108 22.06 12.91 -32.96
N ARG A 109 22.04 12.86 -34.30
CA ARG A 109 23.18 12.40 -35.13
C ARG A 109 24.44 13.21 -34.89
N GLN A 110 24.33 14.54 -34.83
CA GLN A 110 25.48 15.42 -34.62
C GLN A 110 26.12 15.23 -33.24
N ILE A 111 25.29 14.93 -32.23
CA ILE A 111 25.74 14.62 -30.87
C ILE A 111 26.39 13.23 -30.82
N PHE A 112 25.81 12.24 -31.50
CA PHE A 112 26.36 10.89 -31.59
C PHE A 112 27.72 10.85 -32.30
N ASP A 113 27.87 11.56 -33.42
CA ASP A 113 29.14 11.63 -34.15
C ASP A 113 30.22 12.30 -33.30
N ARG A 114 29.92 13.47 -32.73
CA ARG A 114 30.84 14.23 -31.86
C ARG A 114 31.30 13.43 -30.63
N LEU A 115 30.42 12.62 -30.03
CA LEU A 115 30.79 11.75 -28.91
C LEU A 115 31.57 10.51 -29.40
N SER A 116 31.28 10.00 -30.59
CA SER A 116 32.04 8.90 -31.21
C SER A 116 33.46 9.31 -31.62
N GLN A 117 33.70 10.58 -31.97
CA GLN A 117 35.04 11.12 -32.26
C GLN A 117 36.02 11.03 -31.07
N MET A 118 35.54 10.75 -29.86
CA MET A 118 36.40 10.50 -28.68
C MET A 118 37.05 9.10 -28.70
N ASN A 119 36.62 8.21 -29.59
CA ASN A 119 37.10 6.84 -29.71
C ASN A 119 38.32 6.75 -30.66
N ALA A 120 39.31 5.93 -30.30
CA ALA A 120 40.53 5.77 -31.08
C ALA A 120 40.34 4.98 -32.41
N ASP A 121 39.29 4.15 -32.52
CA ASP A 121 38.91 3.43 -33.75
C ASP A 121 37.74 4.14 -34.50
N TYR A 122 37.48 5.44 -34.27
CA TYR A 122 36.38 6.19 -34.92
C TYR A 122 36.52 6.27 -36.46
N ASP A 123 35.43 5.94 -37.16
CA ASP A 123 35.24 6.22 -38.59
C ASP A 123 33.85 6.85 -38.83
N THR A 124 33.83 7.98 -39.55
CA THR A 124 32.62 8.77 -39.83
C THR A 124 31.58 8.00 -40.66
N ARG A 125 32.00 7.07 -41.54
CA ARG A 125 31.08 6.30 -42.39
C ARG A 125 30.40 5.21 -41.58
N GLU A 126 31.14 4.49 -40.75
CA GLU A 126 30.59 3.47 -39.86
C GLU A 126 29.71 4.08 -38.76
N CYS A 127 30.08 5.26 -38.24
CA CYS A 127 29.23 6.02 -37.32
C CYS A 127 27.87 6.40 -37.94
N ASN A 128 27.87 6.96 -39.15
CA ASN A 128 26.63 7.27 -39.86
C ASN A 128 25.84 6.01 -40.26
N ARG A 129 26.52 4.95 -40.72
CA ARG A 129 25.89 3.66 -41.06
C ARG A 129 25.22 3.02 -39.85
N LEU A 130 25.80 3.14 -38.66
CA LEU A 130 25.20 2.66 -37.42
C LEU A 130 23.95 3.48 -37.05
N TYR A 131 24.05 4.82 -37.07
CA TYR A 131 22.93 5.69 -36.74
C TYR A 131 21.74 5.51 -37.70
N ASP A 132 22.02 5.37 -39.01
CA ASP A 132 21.05 5.04 -40.05
C ASP A 132 20.34 3.70 -39.85
N ASN A 133 20.94 2.76 -39.11
CA ASN A 133 20.33 1.48 -38.78
C ASN A 133 19.50 1.57 -37.49
N CYS A 134 19.96 2.32 -36.49
CA CYS A 134 19.18 2.59 -35.28
C CYS A 134 17.89 3.37 -35.59
N MET A 135 17.97 4.39 -36.47
CA MET A 135 16.82 5.15 -36.98
C MET A 135 15.79 4.30 -37.77
N LYS A 136 16.11 3.05 -38.13
CA LYS A 136 15.22 2.12 -38.87
C LYS A 136 14.70 0.97 -38.02
N GLY A 137 15.12 0.83 -36.76
CA GLY A 137 14.83 -0.35 -35.95
C GLY A 137 14.48 -0.01 -34.51
N HIS A 138 13.18 0.00 -34.18
CA HIS A 138 12.70 0.17 -32.81
C HIS A 138 13.05 -1.06 -31.95
N LYS A 139 14.00 -0.92 -31.02
CA LYS A 139 14.29 -1.93 -29.98
C LYS A 139 13.76 -1.45 -28.64
N GLY A 140 12.73 -2.13 -28.11
CA GLY A 140 12.14 -1.80 -26.82
C GLY A 140 13.16 -1.92 -25.67
N GLY A 141 13.14 -0.96 -24.75
CA GLY A 141 13.94 -0.98 -23.52
C GLY A 141 15.21 -0.11 -23.51
N ILE A 142 15.56 0.58 -24.62
CA ILE A 142 16.60 1.62 -24.65
C ILE A 142 15.92 2.95 -24.98
N THR A 143 16.10 3.97 -24.15
CA THR A 143 15.55 5.31 -24.36
C THR A 143 16.60 6.39 -24.07
N ILE A 144 16.27 7.66 -24.28
CA ILE A 144 17.17 8.79 -23.95
C ILE A 144 17.66 8.80 -22.49
N ALA A 145 16.95 8.15 -21.55
CA ALA A 145 17.41 7.96 -20.18
C ALA A 145 18.75 7.19 -20.12
N THR A 146 19.00 6.27 -21.05
CA THR A 146 20.25 5.51 -21.18
C THR A 146 21.45 6.43 -21.47
N PHE A 147 21.28 7.50 -22.26
CA PHE A 147 22.35 8.49 -22.49
C PHE A 147 22.74 9.21 -21.18
N PHE A 148 21.77 9.73 -20.43
CA PHE A 148 22.05 10.39 -19.15
C PHE A 148 22.67 9.42 -18.12
N GLN A 149 22.23 8.16 -18.14
CA GLN A 149 22.79 7.08 -17.32
C GLN A 149 24.26 6.79 -17.69
N MET A 150 24.61 6.74 -18.97
CA MET A 150 26.00 6.60 -19.45
C MET A 150 26.87 7.82 -19.11
N ALA A 151 26.35 9.05 -19.29
CA ALA A 151 27.05 10.28 -18.93
C ALA A 151 27.38 10.34 -17.43
N ARG A 152 26.48 9.86 -16.57
CA ARG A 152 26.71 9.77 -15.13
C ARG A 152 27.73 8.69 -14.77
N ASP A 153 27.57 7.48 -15.29
CA ASP A 153 28.32 6.32 -14.79
C ASP A 153 29.70 6.16 -15.46
N LEU A 154 29.82 6.48 -16.75
CA LEU A 154 31.09 6.38 -17.50
C LEU A 154 31.87 7.70 -17.44
N ALA A 155 31.22 8.81 -17.79
CA ALA A 155 31.86 10.13 -17.80
C ALA A 155 31.91 10.85 -16.44
N ASN A 156 31.24 10.33 -15.40
CA ASN A 156 31.17 10.95 -14.06
C ASN A 156 30.60 12.39 -14.11
N VAL A 157 29.61 12.64 -14.96
CA VAL A 157 28.91 13.93 -15.05
C VAL A 157 27.88 14.04 -13.91
N ASP A 158 28.01 15.04 -13.05
CA ASP A 158 27.01 15.34 -12.01
C ASP A 158 25.82 16.12 -12.60
N LEU A 159 24.83 15.36 -13.05
CA LEU A 159 23.56 15.88 -13.58
C LEU A 159 22.77 16.71 -12.55
N LYS A 160 22.98 16.49 -11.23
CA LYS A 160 22.33 17.30 -10.17
C LYS A 160 23.00 18.66 -10.01
N GLU A 161 24.33 18.73 -10.15
CA GLU A 161 25.02 20.01 -10.21
C GLU A 161 24.60 20.80 -11.46
N MET A 162 24.53 20.17 -12.62
CA MET A 162 24.09 20.84 -13.86
C MET A 162 22.67 21.39 -13.77
N ALA A 163 21.70 20.61 -13.23
CA ALA A 163 20.35 21.10 -12.98
C ALA A 163 20.33 22.30 -12.02
N ARG A 164 21.19 22.30 -11.00
CA ARG A 164 21.34 23.41 -10.05
C ARG A 164 22.03 24.64 -10.67
N GLU A 165 22.95 24.45 -11.60
CA GLU A 165 23.57 25.55 -12.37
C GLU A 165 22.57 26.17 -13.35
N ARG A 166 21.75 25.36 -14.02
CA ARG A 166 20.66 25.83 -14.91
C ARG A 166 19.65 26.70 -14.15
N GLY A 167 19.11 26.21 -13.03
CA GLY A 167 18.19 27.00 -12.19
C GLY A 167 18.81 28.32 -11.69
N LYS A 168 20.11 28.33 -11.36
CA LYS A 168 20.85 29.56 -11.00
C LYS A 168 21.14 30.50 -12.16
N ARG A 169 21.18 30.02 -13.41
CA ARG A 169 21.28 30.86 -14.60
C ARG A 169 19.94 31.53 -14.90
N GLU A 170 18.85 30.78 -14.74
CA GLU A 170 17.47 31.28 -14.89
C GLU A 170 17.15 32.32 -13.80
N GLU A 171 17.47 32.04 -12.53
CA GLU A 171 17.37 32.98 -11.40
C GLU A 171 18.16 34.28 -11.66
N LYS A 172 19.34 34.18 -12.29
CA LYS A 172 20.14 35.33 -12.72
C LYS A 172 19.62 36.07 -13.95
N SER A 173 19.01 35.40 -14.92
CA SER A 173 18.43 36.09 -16.08
C SER A 173 17.22 36.92 -15.68
N LEU A 174 16.41 36.45 -14.71
CA LEU A 174 15.36 37.28 -14.12
C LEU A 174 15.95 38.48 -13.33
N GLN A 175 17.02 38.29 -12.54
CA GLN A 175 17.63 39.40 -11.79
C GLN A 175 18.25 40.49 -12.69
N ASN A 176 18.86 40.12 -13.82
CA ASN A 176 19.45 41.09 -14.74
C ASN A 176 18.41 41.90 -15.56
N CYS A 177 17.11 41.59 -15.46
CA CYS A 177 16.06 42.33 -16.17
C CYS A 177 15.61 43.62 -15.46
N THR A 178 16.11 43.90 -14.24
CA THR A 178 15.58 44.95 -13.36
C THR A 178 16.58 46.09 -13.10
N THR A 179 16.91 46.85 -14.14
CA THR A 179 17.64 48.12 -13.99
C THR A 179 16.69 49.34 -13.94
N CYS A 180 16.03 49.54 -12.81
CA CYS A 180 15.36 50.81 -12.49
C CYS A 180 15.67 51.21 -11.02
N PRO A 181 16.17 52.43 -10.72
CA PRO A 181 16.97 52.64 -9.51
C PRO A 181 16.20 53.27 -8.32
N THR A 182 15.79 52.49 -7.32
CA THR A 182 15.40 53.04 -5.99
C THR A 182 15.66 52.10 -4.80
N CYS A 183 16.94 51.88 -4.47
CA CYS A 183 17.44 51.57 -3.10
C CYS A 183 17.04 50.23 -2.41
N PRO A 184 17.73 49.82 -1.32
CA PRO A 184 19.18 49.84 -1.09
C PRO A 184 19.77 48.44 -0.66
N ASN A 185 21.09 48.39 -0.46
CA ASN A 185 21.92 47.18 -0.36
C ASN A 185 22.01 46.47 1.03
N VAL A 186 22.21 45.14 1.00
CA VAL A 186 23.19 44.34 1.83
C VAL A 186 22.84 44.16 3.35
N PRO A 187 23.31 43.12 4.10
CA PRO A 187 24.40 42.15 3.83
C PRO A 187 24.06 40.63 3.86
N MET A 188 25.10 39.81 3.64
CA MET A 188 25.09 38.35 3.54
C MET A 188 26.03 37.70 4.58
N SER A 189 25.58 36.65 5.28
CA SER A 189 26.29 35.87 6.32
C SER A 189 25.42 34.67 6.73
N HIS A 190 25.89 33.44 7.02
CA HIS A 190 27.18 32.78 6.81
C HIS A 190 26.92 31.26 6.54
N ILE A 191 27.85 30.56 5.88
CA ILE A 191 27.71 29.12 5.56
C ILE A 191 28.37 28.25 6.63
N THR A 192 27.65 27.24 7.14
CA THR A 192 28.23 26.07 7.82
C THR A 192 27.84 24.78 7.09
N LYS A 193 28.84 23.96 6.76
CA LYS A 193 28.65 22.66 6.09
C LYS A 193 28.42 21.56 7.12
N ASN A 194 27.56 20.60 6.83
CA ASN A 194 27.69 19.24 7.36
C ASN A 194 27.29 18.19 6.30
N LYS A 195 27.85 16.98 6.42
CA LYS A 195 27.71 15.91 5.42
C LYS A 195 26.52 15.01 5.76
N CYS A 196 25.77 14.62 4.75
CA CYS A 196 24.85 13.48 4.82
C CYS A 196 25.49 12.26 4.15
N ASN A 197 25.26 11.06 4.68
CA ASN A 197 25.81 9.81 4.15
C ASN A 197 24.87 9.16 3.12
N LYS A 198 25.43 8.39 2.17
CA LYS A 198 24.64 7.60 1.23
C LYS A 198 24.01 6.39 1.92
N LYS A 199 22.68 6.28 1.84
CA LYS A 199 21.97 5.10 1.28
C LYS A 199 20.52 5.48 0.94
N ASP A 200 19.76 4.51 0.44
CA ASP A 200 18.34 4.55 0.09
C ASP A 200 17.94 5.43 -1.12
N ASN A 201 18.06 4.83 -2.30
CA ASN A 201 17.43 5.29 -3.55
C ASN A 201 16.52 4.18 -4.11
N ILE A 202 15.30 4.06 -3.59
CA ILE A 202 14.18 3.39 -4.27
C ILE A 202 12.95 4.31 -4.17
N LEU A 203 12.92 5.31 -5.05
CA LEU A 203 11.74 6.14 -5.33
C LEU A 203 11.13 5.61 -6.63
N ILE A 204 9.85 5.26 -6.61
CA ILE A 204 9.17 4.60 -7.74
C ILE A 204 8.21 5.56 -8.46
N TYR A 205 7.61 6.54 -7.76
CA TYR A 205 6.83 7.62 -8.39
C TYR A 205 7.31 9.01 -7.95
N ASN A 206 7.47 9.90 -8.93
CA ASN A 206 7.59 11.35 -8.76
C ASN A 206 7.54 12.02 -10.15
N ASN A 207 6.32 12.24 -10.68
CA ASN A 207 6.07 13.01 -11.91
C ASN A 207 4.62 13.54 -11.93
N LEU A 208 4.27 14.49 -11.05
CA LEU A 208 3.07 15.31 -11.22
C LEU A 208 3.49 16.76 -11.53
N GLY A 209 3.41 17.12 -12.82
CA GLY A 209 3.52 18.50 -13.26
C GLY A 209 2.21 19.24 -13.02
N LYS A 210 2.24 20.31 -12.22
CA LYS A 210 1.06 21.16 -11.97
C LYS A 210 0.67 21.93 -13.23
N THR A 211 -0.61 21.89 -13.58
CA THR A 211 -1.24 22.83 -14.52
C THR A 211 -2.15 23.79 -13.74
N THR A 212 -2.30 25.01 -14.24
CA THR A 212 -2.82 26.18 -13.49
C THR A 212 -4.34 26.31 -13.48
N ILE A 213 -4.87 26.82 -12.37
CA ILE A 213 -6.10 27.64 -12.35
C ILE A 213 -5.70 29.07 -11.97
N SER A 214 -6.33 30.07 -12.60
CA SER A 214 -5.89 31.47 -12.60
C SER A 214 -6.69 32.42 -11.72
N CYS A 215 -6.00 33.38 -11.10
CA CYS A 215 -6.46 34.72 -10.73
C CYS A 215 -7.78 34.87 -9.95
N TRP A 216 -7.65 35.14 -8.63
CA TRP A 216 -8.45 36.18 -7.96
C TRP A 216 -7.51 37.12 -7.20
N ASP A 217 -7.93 38.36 -6.99
CA ASP A 217 -7.03 39.50 -6.77
C ASP A 217 -6.66 39.82 -5.30
N ASN A 218 -5.49 40.45 -5.17
CA ASN A 218 -4.94 41.21 -4.04
C ASN A 218 -5.80 41.42 -2.75
N GLY A 219 -5.28 40.98 -1.58
CA GLY A 219 -5.89 41.33 -0.29
C GLY A 219 -5.12 40.96 0.99
N THR A 220 -4.18 41.82 1.41
CA THR A 220 -3.50 41.86 2.74
C THR A 220 -2.29 40.94 2.94
N MET A 221 -1.10 41.54 2.96
CA MET A 221 0.17 40.92 3.38
C MET A 221 0.47 41.28 4.84
N GLY A 222 0.64 40.28 5.72
CA GLY A 222 1.08 40.53 7.10
C GLY A 222 1.15 39.27 7.96
N GLN A 223 2.36 38.94 8.43
CA GLN A 223 2.69 37.80 9.31
C GLN A 223 2.45 36.40 8.69
N VAL A 224 3.52 35.67 8.38
CA VAL A 224 4.12 34.65 9.25
C VAL A 224 5.53 34.35 8.68
N GLY A 225 6.57 34.68 9.43
CA GLY A 225 7.89 34.05 9.23
C GLY A 225 7.91 32.66 9.88
N GLN A 226 8.94 31.86 9.62
CA GLN A 226 9.20 30.57 10.27
C GLN A 226 8.57 29.29 9.65
N PHE A 227 8.41 29.20 8.33
CA PHE A 227 8.23 27.89 7.64
C PHE A 227 9.22 27.70 6.48
N CYS A 228 10.47 27.35 6.84
CA CYS A 228 11.43 26.75 5.92
C CYS A 228 11.83 25.37 6.48
N LYS A 229 11.22 24.29 6.00
CA LYS A 229 11.78 22.93 6.13
C LYS A 229 11.21 21.94 5.11
N ASP A 230 12.15 21.19 4.55
CA ASP A 230 12.05 19.84 3.98
C ASP A 230 11.22 19.63 2.68
N PHE A 231 11.83 18.93 1.73
CA PHE A 231 11.25 18.57 0.42
C PHE A 231 10.38 17.31 0.55
N SER A 232 9.17 17.34 -0.02
CA SER A 232 8.28 16.17 -0.07
C SER A 232 8.90 15.02 -0.86
N ASN A 233 9.32 13.96 -0.18
CA ASN A 233 9.91 12.74 -0.77
C ASN A 233 8.85 11.70 -1.18
N GLY A 234 7.61 12.16 -1.45
CA GLY A 234 6.44 11.35 -1.79
C GLY A 234 5.89 10.48 -0.66
N TYR A 235 6.56 10.41 0.49
CA TYR A 235 6.33 9.43 1.56
C TYR A 235 5.12 9.75 2.43
N THR A 236 4.86 11.03 2.66
CA THR A 236 3.74 11.59 3.44
C THR A 236 2.71 12.27 2.54
N PHE A 237 1.56 12.66 3.10
CA PHE A 237 0.54 13.45 2.40
C PHE A 237 0.23 14.80 3.05
N SER A 238 0.33 14.96 4.38
CA SER A 238 -0.10 16.21 5.03
C SER A 238 0.85 17.40 4.81
N ASP A 239 2.05 17.15 4.27
CA ASP A 239 2.95 18.17 3.69
C ASP A 239 2.47 18.70 2.34
N LYS A 240 1.57 17.96 1.65
CA LYS A 240 0.99 18.31 0.35
C LYS A 240 -0.39 18.97 0.45
N LEU A 241 -1.06 18.88 1.61
CA LEU A 241 -2.42 19.35 1.83
C LEU A 241 -2.47 20.83 2.26
N ASP A 242 -3.31 21.65 1.61
CA ASP A 242 -3.58 22.99 2.09
C ASP A 242 -4.46 22.95 3.35
N THR A 243 -3.90 23.45 4.46
CA THR A 243 -4.58 23.52 5.76
C THR A 243 -5.71 24.57 5.79
N ALA A 244 -5.77 25.48 4.81
CA ALA A 244 -6.92 26.36 4.58
C ALA A 244 -8.17 25.54 4.22
N ASP A 245 -8.02 24.58 3.29
CA ASP A 245 -9.09 23.83 2.65
C ASP A 245 -9.62 22.63 3.45
N LEU A 246 -8.87 22.13 4.43
CA LEU A 246 -9.29 20.96 5.22
C LEU A 246 -10.54 21.22 6.08
N PRO A 247 -11.45 20.23 6.22
CA PRO A 247 -12.56 20.29 7.17
C PRO A 247 -12.08 20.58 8.61
N PRO A 248 -12.87 21.29 9.45
CA PRO A 248 -12.39 21.85 10.73
C PRO A 248 -11.72 20.85 11.68
N ILE A 249 -12.17 19.60 11.69
CA ILE A 249 -11.59 18.51 12.50
C ILE A 249 -10.18 18.15 12.02
N LEU A 250 -9.97 17.99 10.70
CA LEU A 250 -8.63 17.72 10.15
C LEU A 250 -7.72 18.94 10.30
N LYS A 251 -8.25 20.15 10.09
CA LYS A 251 -7.55 21.40 10.35
C LYS A 251 -7.09 21.53 11.81
N ARG A 252 -7.88 21.01 12.77
CA ARG A 252 -7.47 20.94 14.17
C ARG A 252 -6.37 19.92 14.41
N ILE A 253 -6.37 18.77 13.73
CA ILE A 253 -5.29 17.77 13.81
C ILE A 253 -3.96 18.34 13.28
N MET A 254 -3.99 19.09 12.17
CA MET A 254 -2.80 19.80 11.63
C MET A 254 -2.18 20.78 12.64
N GLN A 255 -3.00 21.39 13.51
CA GLN A 255 -2.56 22.28 14.59
C GLN A 255 -2.07 21.54 15.85
N LEU A 256 -2.57 20.32 16.10
CA LEU A 256 -2.25 19.53 17.29
C LEU A 256 -0.95 18.72 17.13
N HIS A 257 -0.52 18.42 15.90
CA HIS A 257 0.65 17.60 15.61
C HIS A 257 1.67 18.41 14.81
N ASP A 258 2.93 18.43 15.25
CA ASP A 258 3.98 19.27 14.64
C ASP A 258 4.64 18.57 13.45
N ASP A 259 4.85 17.25 13.55
CA ASP A 259 5.49 16.41 12.53
C ASP A 259 4.48 15.83 11.53
N VAL A 260 4.92 15.71 10.28
CA VAL A 260 4.11 15.25 9.14
C VAL A 260 3.65 13.78 9.33
N VAL A 261 4.51 12.92 9.88
CA VAL A 261 4.18 11.50 10.11
C VAL A 261 3.04 11.35 11.12
N SER A 262 3.05 12.12 12.22
CA SER A 262 1.95 12.10 13.19
C SER A 262 0.70 12.79 12.67
N ARG A 263 0.79 13.83 11.83
CA ARG A 263 -0.36 14.38 11.11
C ARG A 263 -1.02 13.32 10.24
N ASP A 264 -0.25 12.65 9.36
CA ASP A 264 -0.74 11.58 8.49
C ASP A 264 -1.42 10.46 9.31
N LYS A 265 -0.70 9.92 10.31
CA LYS A 265 -1.17 8.92 11.28
C LYS A 265 -2.55 9.28 11.86
N MET A 266 -2.67 10.49 12.42
CA MET A 266 -3.87 10.92 13.13
C MET A 266 -5.01 11.33 12.19
N ILE A 267 -4.70 11.80 10.98
CA ILE A 267 -5.71 12.03 9.92
C ILE A 267 -6.31 10.70 9.45
N ILE A 268 -5.50 9.68 9.14
CA ILE A 268 -6.01 8.34 8.76
C ILE A 268 -6.85 7.76 9.92
N GLY A 269 -6.33 7.79 11.16
CA GLY A 269 -7.04 7.29 12.34
C GLY A 269 -8.39 7.98 12.56
N THR A 270 -8.44 9.30 12.37
CA THR A 270 -9.68 10.09 12.47
C THR A 270 -10.66 9.73 11.37
N LEU A 271 -10.23 9.74 10.11
CA LEU A 271 -11.07 9.40 8.96
C LEU A 271 -11.63 7.97 9.07
N ASN A 272 -10.87 7.02 9.63
CA ASN A 272 -11.37 5.66 9.85
C ASN A 272 -12.51 5.62 10.88
N ILE A 273 -12.39 6.32 12.02
CA ILE A 273 -13.48 6.45 13.00
C ILE A 273 -14.70 7.11 12.35
N VAL A 274 -14.51 8.25 11.68
CA VAL A 274 -15.62 8.98 11.03
C VAL A 274 -16.32 8.13 9.98
N SER A 275 -15.59 7.35 9.17
CA SER A 275 -16.18 6.46 8.18
C SER A 275 -17.13 5.40 8.78
N GLY A 276 -16.84 4.92 9.99
CA GLY A 276 -17.72 4.02 10.72
C GLY A 276 -18.89 4.74 11.39
N LEU A 277 -18.75 5.99 11.83
CA LEU A 277 -19.85 6.81 12.34
C LEU A 277 -20.85 7.21 11.23
N ILE A 278 -20.37 7.47 10.01
CA ILE A 278 -21.23 7.67 8.82
C ILE A 278 -21.89 6.34 8.42
N GLY A 279 -21.14 5.22 8.48
CA GLY A 279 -21.68 3.86 8.32
C GLY A 279 -22.75 3.50 9.36
N ALA A 280 -22.63 3.99 10.59
CA ALA A 280 -23.60 3.83 11.67
C ALA A 280 -24.91 4.57 11.37
N ALA A 281 -24.80 5.86 11.03
CA ALA A 281 -25.93 6.69 10.68
C ALA A 281 -26.61 6.29 9.35
N SER A 282 -26.12 5.25 8.65
CA SER A 282 -26.71 4.74 7.40
C SER A 282 -28.03 3.97 7.58
N GLY A 283 -28.44 3.67 8.82
CA GLY A 283 -29.74 3.05 9.14
C GLY A 283 -29.87 1.57 8.75
N THR A 284 -31.00 0.93 9.09
CA THR A 284 -31.29 -0.45 8.67
C THR A 284 -31.70 -0.51 7.18
N PRO A 285 -31.75 -1.69 6.55
CA PRO A 285 -32.29 -1.82 5.19
C PRO A 285 -33.71 -1.26 5.03
N ASP A 286 -34.58 -1.48 6.03
CA ASP A 286 -35.98 -1.02 6.05
C ASP A 286 -36.13 0.49 6.30
N MET A 287 -35.17 1.09 7.00
CA MET A 287 -35.19 2.49 7.41
C MET A 287 -33.81 3.13 7.14
N PRO A 288 -33.42 3.27 5.86
CA PRO A 288 -32.11 3.79 5.50
C PRO A 288 -32.01 5.29 5.79
N SER A 289 -30.83 5.72 6.21
CA SER A 289 -30.51 7.11 6.55
C SER A 289 -29.07 7.43 6.15
N GLY A 290 -28.48 8.53 6.64
CA GLY A 290 -27.06 8.80 6.46
C GLY A 290 -26.61 9.08 5.02
N VAL A 291 -25.40 8.63 4.67
CA VAL A 291 -24.78 8.84 3.35
C VAL A 291 -24.44 7.50 2.69
N TYR A 292 -24.72 7.41 1.39
CA TYR A 292 -24.25 6.35 0.50
C TYR A 292 -23.74 6.95 -0.80
N GLY A 293 -23.03 6.19 -1.63
CA GLY A 293 -22.75 6.54 -3.02
C GLY A 293 -23.11 5.41 -3.97
N LEU A 294 -23.09 5.69 -5.27
CA LEU A 294 -23.14 4.67 -6.31
C LEU A 294 -21.77 4.51 -6.93
N TYR A 295 -21.27 3.27 -6.99
CA TYR A 295 -19.96 2.91 -7.55
C TYR A 295 -20.10 1.56 -8.25
N ASP A 296 -19.68 1.47 -9.53
CA ASP A 296 -19.85 0.27 -10.38
C ASP A 296 -21.31 -0.27 -10.36
N GLY A 297 -22.28 0.64 -10.46
CA GLY A 297 -23.72 0.34 -10.37
C GLY A 297 -24.22 -0.10 -8.99
N ARG A 298 -23.35 -0.28 -8.00
CA ARG A 298 -23.67 -0.78 -6.65
C ARG A 298 -23.79 0.35 -5.64
N LYS A 299 -24.66 0.18 -4.64
CA LYS A 299 -24.74 1.05 -3.46
C LYS A 299 -23.55 0.77 -2.54
N VAL A 300 -22.76 1.79 -2.22
CA VAL A 300 -21.62 1.70 -1.30
C VAL A 300 -21.74 2.70 -0.15
N TYR A 301 -21.25 2.34 1.02
CA TYR A 301 -21.21 3.19 2.22
C TYR A 301 -19.76 3.58 2.55
N ALA A 302 -19.60 4.54 3.47
CA ALA A 302 -18.33 5.16 3.85
C ALA A 302 -17.20 4.26 4.43
N PRO A 303 -17.43 3.13 5.14
CA PRO A 303 -16.39 2.49 5.96
C PRO A 303 -15.04 2.17 5.30
N LEU A 304 -13.97 2.61 5.98
CA LEU A 304 -12.58 2.46 5.56
C LEU A 304 -11.88 1.30 6.29
N TYR A 305 -10.88 0.72 5.61
CA TYR A 305 -10.03 -0.37 6.09
C TYR A 305 -8.56 0.08 5.97
N ASN A 306 -7.93 0.43 7.09
CA ASN A 306 -6.55 0.94 7.11
C ASN A 306 -5.63 0.13 8.01
N ILE A 307 -4.35 0.06 7.63
CA ILE A 307 -3.28 -0.50 8.46
C ILE A 307 -2.11 0.47 8.54
N LEU A 308 -1.80 0.92 9.76
CA LEU A 308 -0.57 1.66 10.04
C LEU A 308 0.54 0.69 10.46
N PHE A 309 1.62 0.66 9.68
CA PHE A 309 2.75 -0.25 9.85
C PHE A 309 3.98 0.53 10.32
N ALA A 310 4.51 0.19 11.50
CA ALA A 310 5.75 0.77 12.01
C ALA A 310 6.44 -0.13 13.04
N ASN A 311 7.72 0.13 13.28
CA ASN A 311 8.51 -0.54 14.31
C ASN A 311 7.98 -0.27 15.74
N ALA A 312 8.52 -0.99 16.72
CA ALA A 312 8.27 -0.70 18.13
C ALA A 312 8.83 0.69 18.49
N GLY A 313 8.13 1.43 19.37
CA GLY A 313 8.52 2.78 19.79
C GLY A 313 8.12 3.92 18.84
N SER A 314 7.66 3.63 17.61
CA SER A 314 7.28 4.65 16.60
C SER A 314 5.94 5.38 16.86
N SER A 315 5.60 5.70 18.12
CA SER A 315 4.41 6.45 18.54
C SER A 315 3.08 6.05 17.87
N LYS A 316 2.86 4.75 17.64
CA LYS A 316 1.59 4.22 17.12
C LYS A 316 0.48 4.25 18.18
N GLY A 317 0.83 4.15 19.46
CA GLY A 317 -0.12 4.13 20.58
C GLY A 317 -0.99 5.39 20.67
N ASP A 318 -0.50 6.53 20.18
CA ASP A 318 -1.21 7.80 20.05
C ASP A 318 -2.56 7.67 19.32
N LEU A 319 -2.71 6.68 18.43
CA LEU A 319 -3.99 6.42 17.75
C LEU A 319 -5.14 6.13 18.72
N ASN A 320 -4.87 5.73 19.97
CA ASN A 320 -5.92 5.58 20.97
C ASN A 320 -6.63 6.93 21.28
N PHE A 321 -6.01 8.10 21.05
CA PHE A 321 -6.70 9.39 21.12
C PHE A 321 -7.87 9.48 20.11
N CYS A 322 -7.77 8.83 18.95
CA CYS A 322 -8.86 8.77 17.97
C CYS A 322 -10.10 8.03 18.54
N ARG A 323 -9.96 7.13 19.53
CA ARG A 323 -11.12 6.50 20.16
C ARG A 323 -12.03 7.51 20.89
N GLN A 324 -11.49 8.65 21.33
CA GLN A 324 -12.27 9.73 21.96
C GLN A 324 -13.28 10.37 21.01
N LEU A 325 -13.03 10.34 19.69
CA LEU A 325 -13.93 10.88 18.66
C LEU A 325 -15.30 10.18 18.66
N ALA A 326 -15.35 8.88 18.97
CA ALA A 326 -16.58 8.11 19.08
C ALA A 326 -17.08 7.95 20.53
N LYS A 327 -16.37 8.52 21.52
CA LYS A 327 -16.74 8.41 22.94
C LYS A 327 -18.10 9.05 23.26
N PRO A 328 -18.47 10.24 22.75
CA PRO A 328 -19.79 10.83 23.03
C PRO A 328 -20.96 9.93 22.60
N LEU A 329 -20.90 9.35 21.40
CA LEU A 329 -21.91 8.38 20.92
C LEU A 329 -21.89 7.10 21.76
N LYS A 330 -20.72 6.57 22.11
CA LYS A 330 -20.59 5.39 22.98
C LYS A 330 -21.25 5.62 24.34
N ASP A 331 -21.01 6.77 24.95
CA ASP A 331 -21.57 7.13 26.25
C ASP A 331 -23.09 7.39 26.15
N GLU A 332 -23.61 7.83 25.02
CA GLU A 332 -25.04 7.93 24.75
C GLU A 332 -25.72 6.57 24.59
N MET A 333 -25.22 5.71 23.70
CA MET A 333 -25.70 4.33 23.53
C MET A 333 -25.66 3.56 24.85
N ARG A 334 -24.64 3.81 25.68
CA ARG A 334 -24.55 3.26 27.04
C ARG A 334 -25.67 3.78 27.96
N ARG A 335 -25.89 5.10 28.02
CA ARG A 335 -26.95 5.71 28.85
C ARG A 335 -28.35 5.25 28.42
N GLU A 336 -28.60 5.11 27.12
CA GLU A 336 -29.83 4.50 26.62
C GLU A 336 -30.00 3.06 27.13
N TYR A 337 -28.96 2.24 27.01
CA TYR A 337 -29.00 0.85 27.44
C TYR A 337 -29.21 0.73 28.95
N GLU A 338 -28.51 1.53 29.76
CA GLU A 338 -28.67 1.55 31.22
C GLU A 338 -30.10 1.94 31.62
N GLY A 339 -30.70 2.96 30.98
CA GLY A 339 -32.10 3.33 31.18
C GLY A 339 -33.09 2.24 30.75
N LYS A 340 -32.90 1.64 29.57
CA LYS A 340 -33.71 0.52 29.06
C LYS A 340 -33.60 -0.72 29.97
N LYS A 341 -32.43 -0.97 30.56
CA LYS A 341 -32.19 -2.09 31.48
C LYS A 341 -32.85 -1.88 32.84
N MET A 342 -32.81 -0.66 33.39
CA MET A 342 -33.55 -0.33 34.61
C MET A 342 -35.07 -0.52 34.44
N GLU A 343 -35.62 -0.16 33.27
CA GLU A 343 -37.03 -0.41 32.97
C GLU A 343 -37.34 -1.91 32.83
N TYR A 344 -36.50 -2.67 32.13
CA TYR A 344 -36.61 -4.14 32.06
C TYR A 344 -36.57 -4.81 33.44
N GLU A 345 -35.63 -4.42 34.31
CA GLU A 345 -35.53 -4.93 35.68
C GLU A 345 -36.79 -4.60 36.51
N ARG A 346 -37.34 -3.38 36.34
CA ARG A 346 -38.61 -2.98 36.96
C ARG A 346 -39.79 -3.84 36.49
N LEU A 347 -39.91 -4.06 35.18
CA LEU A 347 -40.98 -4.88 34.58
C LEU A 347 -40.83 -6.36 34.98
N MET A 348 -39.61 -6.89 35.01
CA MET A 348 -39.33 -8.25 35.46
C MET A 348 -39.70 -8.45 36.93
N ALA A 349 -39.37 -7.51 37.82
CA ALA A 349 -39.77 -7.56 39.22
C ALA A 349 -41.31 -7.57 39.37
N ALA A 350 -42.04 -6.80 38.56
CA ALA A 350 -43.50 -6.82 38.54
C ALA A 350 -44.09 -8.15 37.99
N TYR A 351 -43.48 -8.71 36.95
CA TYR A 351 -43.85 -10.03 36.40
C TYR A 351 -43.59 -11.17 37.41
N GLU A 352 -42.45 -11.14 38.12
CA GLU A 352 -42.17 -12.08 39.20
C GLU A 352 -43.07 -11.89 40.43
N ALA A 353 -43.52 -10.66 40.72
CA ALA A 353 -44.50 -10.41 41.79
C ALA A 353 -45.85 -11.06 41.46
N LYS A 354 -46.34 -10.94 40.21
CA LYS A 354 -47.52 -11.68 39.73
C LYS A 354 -47.34 -13.20 39.88
N ARG A 355 -46.13 -13.73 39.66
CA ARG A 355 -45.80 -15.17 39.84
C ARG A 355 -46.05 -15.69 41.26
N LYS A 356 -46.08 -14.82 42.28
CA LYS A 356 -46.28 -15.17 43.70
C LYS A 356 -47.74 -15.06 44.16
N GLN A 357 -48.63 -14.46 43.37
CA GLN A 357 -50.06 -14.38 43.68
C GLN A 357 -50.76 -15.69 43.26
N LYS A 358 -51.82 -16.08 43.99
CA LYS A 358 -52.42 -17.42 43.87
C LYS A 358 -53.40 -17.59 42.71
N ASP A 359 -53.94 -16.50 42.17
CA ASP A 359 -54.87 -16.57 41.04
C ASP A 359 -54.15 -16.93 39.74
N LYS A 360 -54.70 -17.94 39.05
CA LYS A 360 -54.20 -18.42 37.75
C LYS A 360 -54.64 -17.52 36.60
N GLY A 361 -54.63 -16.21 36.81
CA GLY A 361 -54.83 -15.22 35.75
C GLY A 361 -53.68 -15.24 34.75
N ASP A 362 -53.95 -14.76 33.54
CA ASP A 362 -52.90 -14.57 32.54
C ASP A 362 -51.80 -13.64 33.07
N ARG A 363 -50.55 -14.05 32.91
CA ARG A 363 -49.38 -13.29 33.37
C ARG A 363 -49.03 -12.16 32.40
N GLY A 364 -49.47 -12.29 31.15
CA GLY A 364 -48.89 -11.59 30.01
C GLY A 364 -47.54 -12.21 29.60
N GLU A 365 -46.97 -11.70 28.52
CA GLU A 365 -45.65 -12.10 28.04
C GLU A 365 -44.54 -11.65 29.02
N PRO A 366 -43.43 -12.41 29.15
CA PRO A 366 -42.30 -11.97 29.93
C PRO A 366 -41.63 -10.74 29.27
N PRO A 367 -41.22 -9.73 30.04
CA PRO A 367 -40.41 -8.62 29.53
C PRO A 367 -39.17 -9.10 28.77
N VAL A 368 -38.84 -8.41 27.68
CA VAL A 368 -37.67 -8.72 26.84
C VAL A 368 -36.45 -7.94 27.34
N GLU A 369 -35.31 -8.62 27.53
CA GLU A 369 -34.06 -7.98 27.92
C GLU A 369 -33.55 -7.06 26.79
N PRO A 370 -33.18 -5.79 27.07
CA PRO A 370 -32.67 -4.90 26.04
C PRO A 370 -31.30 -5.37 25.51
N VAL A 371 -31.12 -5.31 24.20
CA VAL A 371 -29.86 -5.68 23.56
C VAL A 371 -28.78 -4.64 23.88
N PHE A 372 -27.63 -5.07 24.41
CA PHE A 372 -26.46 -4.22 24.60
C PHE A 372 -25.85 -3.80 23.25
N ARG A 373 -25.51 -2.52 23.11
CA ARG A 373 -24.97 -1.92 21.88
C ARG A 373 -23.74 -1.08 22.19
N THR A 374 -22.78 -1.04 21.27
CA THR A 374 -21.52 -0.28 21.40
C THR A 374 -20.98 0.03 20.01
N PRO A 375 -20.43 1.23 19.75
CA PRO A 375 -19.78 1.51 18.47
C PRO A 375 -18.60 0.59 18.19
N PHE A 376 -17.82 0.28 19.24
CA PHE A 376 -16.60 -0.50 19.11
C PHE A 376 -16.84 -2.00 19.20
N VAL A 377 -16.30 -2.74 18.24
CA VAL A 377 -16.20 -4.21 18.23
C VAL A 377 -14.73 -4.59 18.51
N PRO A 378 -14.40 -5.21 19.65
CA PRO A 378 -13.03 -5.59 19.98
C PRO A 378 -12.43 -6.61 19.01
N GLY A 379 -11.17 -6.45 18.63
CA GLY A 379 -10.48 -7.34 17.68
C GLY A 379 -10.35 -8.80 18.17
N ASN A 380 -10.31 -9.03 19.49
CA ASN A 380 -10.29 -10.36 20.11
C ASN A 380 -11.66 -11.04 20.21
N SER A 381 -12.72 -10.45 19.65
CA SER A 381 -14.03 -11.09 19.53
C SER A 381 -13.93 -12.28 18.57
N SER A 382 -14.59 -13.41 18.86
CA SER A 382 -14.79 -14.45 17.83
C SER A 382 -15.71 -13.93 16.73
N SER A 383 -15.71 -14.54 15.53
CA SER A 383 -16.60 -14.11 14.43
C SER A 383 -18.05 -14.08 14.92
N SER A 384 -18.49 -15.09 15.68
CA SER A 384 -19.85 -15.11 16.24
C SER A 384 -20.18 -13.94 17.18
N ALA A 385 -19.19 -13.38 17.89
CA ALA A 385 -19.37 -12.18 18.69
C ALA A 385 -19.36 -10.91 17.82
N VAL A 386 -18.55 -10.87 16.74
CA VAL A 386 -18.58 -9.79 15.75
C VAL A 386 -19.92 -9.74 15.01
N TYR A 387 -20.44 -10.89 14.54
CA TYR A 387 -21.78 -11.06 13.97
C TYR A 387 -22.85 -10.48 14.91
N ARG A 388 -22.88 -10.95 16.17
CA ARG A 388 -23.83 -10.50 17.20
C ARG A 388 -23.73 -8.98 17.48
N ALA A 389 -22.53 -8.41 17.47
CA ALA A 389 -22.33 -6.97 17.71
C ALA A 389 -22.77 -6.12 16.51
N ILE A 390 -22.46 -6.54 15.28
CA ILE A 390 -22.89 -5.87 14.05
C ILE A 390 -24.41 -5.91 13.91
N ASP A 391 -25.03 -7.07 14.15
CA ASP A 391 -26.47 -7.29 14.18
C ASP A 391 -27.16 -6.42 15.24
N ALA A 392 -26.70 -6.49 16.50
CA ALA A 392 -27.20 -5.67 17.59
C ALA A 392 -27.18 -4.16 17.29
N ASN A 393 -26.17 -3.68 16.56
CA ASN A 393 -26.03 -2.28 16.16
C ASN A 393 -26.93 -1.86 14.96
N GLY A 394 -27.59 -2.80 14.27
CA GLY A 394 -28.34 -2.52 13.04
C GLY A 394 -27.49 -2.58 11.76
N GLY A 395 -26.46 -3.43 11.76
CA GLY A 395 -25.60 -3.71 10.61
C GLY A 395 -24.31 -2.89 10.53
N TRP A 396 -23.71 -2.45 11.65
CA TRP A 396 -22.46 -1.67 11.62
C TRP A 396 -21.53 -1.89 12.83
N GLY A 397 -20.27 -1.49 12.70
CA GLY A 397 -19.31 -1.47 13.81
C GLY A 397 -17.98 -0.77 13.52
N LEU A 398 -17.25 -0.42 14.58
CA LEU A 398 -15.88 0.10 14.55
C LEU A 398 -14.92 -0.92 15.15
N MET A 399 -14.12 -1.58 14.32
CA MET A 399 -12.93 -2.29 14.77
C MET A 399 -11.75 -1.31 14.71
N PHE A 400 -11.12 -1.06 15.84
CA PHE A 400 -10.00 -0.12 15.93
C PHE A 400 -9.01 -0.70 16.94
N GLU A 401 -7.91 -1.29 16.49
CA GLU A 401 -6.92 -1.91 17.37
C GLU A 401 -5.51 -1.45 17.10
N THR A 402 -4.80 -1.09 18.18
CA THR A 402 -3.41 -0.65 18.09
C THR A 402 -2.40 -1.80 17.94
N GLU A 403 -2.83 -3.06 18.09
CA GLU A 403 -1.98 -4.24 18.04
C GLU A 403 -2.62 -5.36 17.21
N ALA A 404 -2.08 -5.62 16.02
CA ALA A 404 -2.68 -6.54 15.05
C ALA A 404 -2.68 -8.02 15.47
N ASP A 405 -1.77 -8.46 16.35
CA ASP A 405 -1.73 -9.87 16.81
C ASP A 405 -3.04 -10.31 17.46
N THR A 406 -3.74 -9.37 18.11
CA THR A 406 -5.08 -9.55 18.64
C THR A 406 -6.08 -10.06 17.59
N VAL A 407 -5.94 -9.60 16.34
CA VAL A 407 -6.79 -9.98 15.20
C VAL A 407 -6.19 -11.18 14.45
N SER A 408 -4.86 -11.25 14.28
CA SER A 408 -4.17 -12.42 13.69
C SER A 408 -4.51 -13.71 14.43
N ALA A 409 -4.61 -13.68 15.76
CA ALA A 409 -5.04 -14.80 16.58
C ALA A 409 -6.49 -15.25 16.29
N MET A 410 -7.41 -14.32 16.03
CA MET A 410 -8.80 -14.65 15.69
C MET A 410 -8.94 -15.18 14.25
N ILE A 411 -8.19 -14.61 13.30
CA ILE A 411 -8.10 -15.14 11.92
C ILE A 411 -7.58 -16.58 11.92
N SER A 412 -6.57 -16.87 12.74
CA SER A 412 -5.95 -18.20 12.85
C SER A 412 -6.84 -19.24 13.54
N SER A 413 -7.64 -18.84 14.53
CA SER A 413 -8.43 -19.76 15.36
C SER A 413 -9.87 -20.01 14.88
N ASP A 414 -10.45 -19.09 14.09
CA ASP A 414 -11.84 -19.17 13.63
C ASP A 414 -11.97 -19.76 12.20
N TYR A 415 -11.07 -20.67 11.82
CA TYR A 415 -11.11 -21.45 10.56
C TYR A 415 -11.42 -20.64 9.28
N GLY A 416 -10.96 -19.39 9.22
CA GLY A 416 -11.20 -18.48 8.08
C GLY A 416 -12.53 -17.70 8.10
N ASN A 417 -13.48 -18.02 9.00
CA ASN A 417 -14.76 -17.30 9.13
C ASN A 417 -14.58 -15.78 9.33
N TYR A 418 -13.55 -15.41 10.10
CA TYR A 418 -13.23 -14.02 10.41
C TYR A 418 -12.78 -13.24 9.16
N SER A 419 -11.92 -13.87 8.34
CA SER A 419 -11.51 -13.33 7.05
C SER A 419 -12.71 -13.20 6.10
N ASP A 420 -13.62 -14.18 6.08
CA ASP A 420 -14.83 -14.10 5.27
C ASP A 420 -15.75 -12.94 5.66
N LEU A 421 -16.03 -12.79 6.96
CA LEU A 421 -16.80 -11.66 7.50
C LEU A 421 -16.16 -10.33 7.10
N MET A 422 -14.85 -10.18 7.26
CA MET A 422 -14.15 -8.94 6.90
C MET A 422 -14.16 -8.67 5.39
N ARG A 423 -14.07 -9.72 4.56
CA ARG A 423 -14.10 -9.59 3.09
C ARG A 423 -15.47 -9.17 2.57
N LYS A 424 -16.55 -9.72 3.14
CA LYS A 424 -17.94 -9.36 2.83
C LYS A 424 -18.29 -7.97 3.35
N ALA A 425 -17.94 -7.67 4.60
CA ALA A 425 -18.21 -6.37 5.22
C ALA A 425 -17.54 -5.19 4.53
N PHE A 426 -16.35 -5.38 3.94
CA PHE A 426 -15.72 -4.35 3.10
C PHE A 426 -16.56 -3.99 1.87
N HIS A 427 -17.31 -4.94 1.30
CA HIS A 427 -18.15 -4.74 0.11
C HIS A 427 -19.62 -4.47 0.42
N HIS A 428 -20.03 -4.59 1.69
CA HIS A 428 -21.44 -4.62 2.10
C HIS A 428 -22.22 -5.81 1.51
N GLU A 429 -21.52 -6.92 1.26
CA GLU A 429 -22.14 -8.21 0.95
C GLU A 429 -22.81 -8.78 2.20
N THR A 430 -23.94 -9.46 2.05
CA THR A 430 -24.69 -10.07 3.14
C THR A 430 -23.82 -10.99 4.00
N ILE A 431 -23.83 -10.79 5.32
CA ILE A 431 -23.19 -11.69 6.29
C ILE A 431 -24.25 -12.41 7.12
N SER A 432 -24.24 -13.74 7.06
CA SER A 432 -25.24 -14.61 7.68
C SER A 432 -24.57 -15.61 8.63
N MET A 433 -25.18 -15.88 9.79
CA MET A 433 -24.75 -16.93 10.71
C MET A 433 -25.95 -17.70 11.27
N ASN A 434 -25.88 -19.03 11.22
CA ASN A 434 -26.87 -19.93 11.83
C ASN A 434 -26.16 -20.88 12.81
N ARG A 435 -26.64 -20.94 14.05
CA ARG A 435 -26.20 -21.90 15.07
C ARG A 435 -27.41 -22.57 15.69
N VAL A 436 -27.75 -23.75 15.16
CA VAL A 436 -28.92 -24.56 15.57
C VAL A 436 -28.92 -24.88 17.06
N SER A 437 -27.75 -25.17 17.65
CA SER A 437 -27.57 -25.42 19.09
C SER A 437 -27.91 -24.22 19.98
N GLU A 438 -27.60 -23.00 19.52
CA GLU A 438 -27.89 -21.74 20.20
C GLU A 438 -29.28 -21.18 19.82
N LYS A 439 -30.00 -21.83 18.90
CA LYS A 439 -31.19 -21.31 18.19
C LYS A 439 -30.96 -19.92 17.59
N LEU A 440 -29.72 -19.61 17.22
CA LEU A 440 -29.33 -18.31 16.71
C LEU A 440 -29.41 -18.29 15.18
N HIS A 441 -30.12 -17.32 14.64
CA HIS A 441 -30.04 -16.94 13.23
C HIS A 441 -29.82 -15.43 13.17
N ILE A 442 -28.74 -15.01 12.50
CA ILE A 442 -28.39 -13.63 12.20
C ILE A 442 -28.26 -13.54 10.68
N ASP A 443 -28.81 -12.50 10.09
CA ASP A 443 -28.59 -12.13 8.69
C ASP A 443 -28.52 -10.60 8.58
N VAL A 444 -27.52 -10.10 7.85
CA VAL A 444 -27.24 -8.65 7.75
C VAL A 444 -26.90 -8.32 6.30
N ASP A 445 -27.83 -7.69 5.58
CA ASP A 445 -27.75 -7.46 4.12
C ASP A 445 -26.69 -6.46 3.66
N SER A 446 -26.29 -5.53 4.54
CA SER A 446 -25.39 -4.43 4.19
C SER A 446 -24.50 -4.06 5.38
N PRO A 447 -23.59 -4.94 5.81
CA PRO A 447 -22.67 -4.67 6.92
C PRO A 447 -21.77 -3.46 6.64
N ARG A 448 -21.74 -2.51 7.58
CA ARG A 448 -20.86 -1.34 7.60
C ARG A 448 -19.82 -1.46 8.72
N LEU A 449 -18.90 -2.41 8.58
CA LEU A 449 -17.73 -2.51 9.46
C LEU A 449 -16.65 -1.54 8.97
N SER A 450 -16.14 -0.68 9.85
CA SER A 450 -14.93 0.13 9.65
C SER A 450 -13.79 -0.49 10.44
N VAL A 451 -12.59 -0.58 9.84
CA VAL A 451 -11.44 -1.30 10.42
C VAL A 451 -10.18 -0.44 10.38
N MET A 452 -9.58 -0.19 11.54
CA MET A 452 -8.22 0.36 11.67
C MET A 452 -7.37 -0.59 12.50
N LEU A 453 -6.23 -1.03 11.97
CA LEU A 453 -5.26 -1.85 12.68
C LEU A 453 -3.89 -1.15 12.72
N THR A 454 -3.07 -1.46 13.70
CA THR A 454 -1.63 -1.15 13.63
C THR A 454 -0.77 -2.37 13.92
N CYS A 455 0.32 -2.51 13.16
CA CYS A 455 1.20 -3.68 13.19
C CYS A 455 2.67 -3.28 13.13
N THR A 456 3.53 -4.19 13.57
CA THR A 456 4.98 -4.17 13.36
C THR A 456 5.35 -5.15 12.24
N PRO A 457 6.57 -5.09 11.67
CA PRO A 457 6.99 -5.97 10.58
C PRO A 457 6.71 -7.47 10.76
N GLY A 458 6.88 -8.02 11.96
CA GLY A 458 6.64 -9.45 12.22
C GLY A 458 5.16 -9.86 12.27
N GLN A 459 4.25 -8.92 12.49
CA GLN A 459 2.82 -9.18 12.73
C GLN A 459 1.99 -9.19 11.44
N LEU A 460 2.59 -8.78 10.31
CA LEU A 460 1.88 -8.61 9.04
C LEU A 460 1.60 -9.93 8.31
N GLN A 461 2.57 -10.85 8.26
CA GLN A 461 2.37 -12.19 7.67
C GLN A 461 1.33 -13.02 8.46
N PRO A 462 1.33 -13.08 9.81
CA PRO A 462 0.25 -13.72 10.58
C PRO A 462 -1.14 -13.11 10.39
N LEU A 463 -1.24 -11.81 10.08
CA LEU A 463 -2.51 -11.13 9.80
C LEU A 463 -3.07 -11.51 8.42
N PHE A 464 -2.20 -11.88 7.47
CA PHE A 464 -2.56 -12.26 6.11
C PHE A 464 -1.82 -13.51 5.61
N PRO A 465 -2.09 -14.72 6.17
CA PRO A 465 -1.29 -15.92 5.89
C PRO A 465 -1.31 -16.38 4.42
N ASN A 466 -2.37 -16.07 3.69
CA ASN A 466 -2.41 -16.13 2.23
C ASN A 466 -2.97 -14.79 1.72
N TRP A 467 -2.26 -14.17 0.78
CA TRP A 467 -2.56 -12.85 0.24
C TRP A 467 -3.61 -12.88 -0.90
N GLU A 468 -3.61 -13.98 -1.68
CA GLU A 468 -4.53 -14.26 -2.80
C GLU A 468 -5.99 -14.41 -2.33
N ASN A 469 -6.22 -14.75 -1.06
CA ASN A 469 -7.58 -14.89 -0.48
C ASN A 469 -8.43 -13.61 -0.55
N GLY A 470 -7.82 -12.48 -0.96
CA GLY A 470 -8.47 -11.21 -1.23
C GLY A 470 -8.70 -10.32 -0.02
N LEU A 471 -8.34 -10.74 1.20
CA LEU A 471 -8.40 -9.91 2.41
C LEU A 471 -7.33 -8.81 2.36
N GLY A 472 -6.08 -9.14 2.02
CA GLY A 472 -4.99 -8.16 1.91
C GLY A 472 -5.33 -6.99 0.99
N SER A 473 -5.97 -7.28 -0.17
CA SER A 473 -6.41 -6.27 -1.14
C SER A 473 -7.40 -5.23 -0.58
N ARG A 474 -8.11 -5.56 0.52
CA ARG A 474 -9.13 -4.69 1.11
C ARG A 474 -8.57 -3.69 2.12
N PHE A 475 -7.29 -3.74 2.44
CA PHE A 475 -6.65 -2.78 3.35
C PHE A 475 -5.79 -1.79 2.60
N PHE A 476 -5.82 -0.54 3.05
CA PHE A 476 -4.92 0.51 2.60
C PHE A 476 -3.79 0.65 3.62
N PHE A 477 -2.55 0.56 3.15
CA PHE A 477 -1.38 0.52 4.01
C PHE A 477 -0.73 1.90 4.09
N TYR A 478 -0.18 2.22 5.25
CA TYR A 478 0.72 3.35 5.44
C TYR A 478 1.91 2.89 6.29
N GLN A 479 3.11 2.86 5.70
CA GLN A 479 4.35 2.58 6.41
C GLN A 479 4.88 3.87 7.04
N PHE A 480 5.38 3.82 8.27
CA PHE A 480 6.09 4.96 8.87
C PHE A 480 7.55 4.96 8.41
N PRO A 481 8.17 6.13 8.16
CA PRO A 481 9.56 6.21 7.75
C PRO A 481 10.48 5.74 8.88
N GLU A 482 11.66 5.25 8.52
CA GLU A 482 12.71 4.97 9.50
C GLU A 482 13.38 6.30 9.91
N GLU A 483 12.99 6.82 11.07
CA GLU A 483 13.61 8.00 11.67
C GLU A 483 14.87 7.65 12.48
N GLU A 484 15.81 8.60 12.58
CA GLU A 484 16.94 8.49 13.50
C GLU A 484 16.44 8.41 14.97
N PRO A 485 17.02 7.54 15.83
CA PRO A 485 16.60 7.41 17.23
C PRO A 485 16.73 8.72 18.03
N ARG A 486 15.61 9.42 18.22
CA ARG A 486 15.49 10.66 18.99
C ARG A 486 14.59 10.50 20.21
N PHE A 487 15.02 11.01 21.37
CA PHE A 487 14.14 11.14 22.53
C PHE A 487 13.40 12.48 22.44
N ASN A 488 12.10 12.43 22.19
CA ASN A 488 11.28 13.64 22.09
C ASN A 488 11.15 14.34 23.45
N ASN A 489 11.13 15.68 23.45
CA ASN A 489 10.88 16.44 24.67
C ASN A 489 9.40 16.32 25.08
N VAL A 490 9.09 15.30 25.88
CA VAL A 490 7.74 15.02 26.40
C VAL A 490 7.15 16.16 27.25
N PHE A 491 7.97 17.12 27.70
CA PHE A 491 7.54 18.29 28.47
C PHE A 491 7.30 19.54 27.61
N ALA A 492 7.54 19.49 26.30
CA ALA A 492 7.38 20.64 25.39
C ALA A 492 5.92 21.13 25.25
N ARG A 493 4.95 20.30 25.65
CA ARG A 493 3.50 20.56 25.53
C ARG A 493 2.84 20.19 26.87
N ASN A 494 2.59 21.19 27.71
CA ASN A 494 2.18 21.03 29.11
C ASN A 494 0.84 21.72 29.48
N THR A 495 0.04 22.12 28.49
CA THR A 495 -1.13 23.00 28.67
C THR A 495 -2.48 22.29 28.66
N ARG A 496 -2.69 21.29 27.78
CA ARG A 496 -3.90 20.45 27.71
C ARG A 496 -3.59 19.03 27.23
N PRO A 497 -4.26 17.99 27.75
CA PRO A 497 -4.20 16.62 27.20
C PRO A 497 -4.78 16.54 25.79
N PHE A 498 -4.27 15.62 24.96
CA PHE A 498 -4.87 15.34 23.65
C PHE A 498 -6.28 14.76 23.77
N ASP A 499 -6.53 13.90 24.77
CA ASP A 499 -7.86 13.28 24.96
C ASP A 499 -9.00 14.30 25.05
N GLU A 500 -8.78 15.45 25.72
CA GLU A 500 -9.78 16.51 25.79
C GLU A 500 -10.03 17.17 24.43
N GLU A 501 -8.99 17.41 23.65
CA GLU A 501 -9.10 18.08 22.35
C GLU A 501 -9.71 17.13 21.29
N TYR A 502 -9.42 15.83 21.37
CA TYR A 502 -10.12 14.81 20.56
C TYR A 502 -11.56 14.56 21.03
N LEU A 503 -11.86 14.68 22.33
CA LEU A 503 -13.23 14.61 22.83
C LEU A 503 -14.11 15.76 22.30
N LYS A 504 -13.60 17.00 22.27
CA LYS A 504 -14.27 18.18 21.69
C LYS A 504 -14.55 18.02 20.19
N MET A 505 -13.64 17.35 19.47
CA MET A 505 -13.89 16.95 18.07
C MET A 505 -14.98 15.87 17.98
N GLY A 506 -15.02 14.90 18.91
CA GLY A 506 -16.10 13.93 19.03
C GLY A 506 -17.47 14.54 19.33
N GLU A 507 -17.54 15.57 20.18
CA GLU A 507 -18.78 16.32 20.46
C GLU A 507 -19.32 17.04 19.22
N SER A 508 -18.42 17.40 18.29
CA SER A 508 -18.78 17.97 16.99
C SER A 508 -19.24 16.89 16.00
N LEU A 509 -18.60 15.71 16.01
CA LEU A 509 -19.03 14.54 15.22
C LEU A 509 -20.39 13.99 15.66
N LEU A 510 -20.74 14.06 16.95
CA LEU A 510 -22.04 13.62 17.46
C LEU A 510 -23.20 14.41 16.80
N LYS A 511 -23.03 15.71 16.59
CA LYS A 511 -24.00 16.55 15.87
C LYS A 511 -24.18 16.13 14.41
N LEU A 512 -23.08 15.78 13.75
CA LEU A 512 -23.09 15.24 12.38
C LEU A 512 -23.77 13.86 12.35
N TYR A 513 -23.51 12.99 13.33
CA TYR A 513 -24.18 11.69 13.46
C TYR A 513 -25.70 11.84 13.58
N HIS A 514 -26.22 12.68 14.47
CA HIS A 514 -27.67 12.87 14.60
C HIS A 514 -28.30 13.51 13.36
N ALA A 515 -27.66 14.51 12.76
CA ALA A 515 -28.16 15.12 11.51
C ALA A 515 -28.18 14.15 10.31
N LEU A 516 -27.42 13.06 10.38
CA LEU A 516 -27.48 11.93 9.43
C LEU A 516 -28.53 10.88 9.82
N GLU A 517 -28.68 10.61 11.12
CA GLU A 517 -29.64 9.66 11.70
C GLU A 517 -31.09 10.16 11.61
N GLU A 518 -31.33 11.47 11.68
CA GLU A 518 -32.63 12.13 11.47
C GLU A 518 -33.14 12.03 10.01
N ARG A 519 -32.32 11.50 9.10
CA ARG A 519 -32.66 11.27 7.69
C ARG A 519 -33.31 9.90 7.44
N LYS A 520 -34.08 9.40 8.40
CA LYS A 520 -34.80 8.11 8.33
C LYS A 520 -35.72 8.07 7.10
N GLY A 521 -35.48 7.11 6.20
CA GLY A 521 -36.19 6.96 4.92
C GLY A 521 -35.72 7.89 3.79
N ARG A 522 -34.74 8.79 4.04
CA ARG A 522 -34.27 9.82 3.09
C ARG A 522 -32.73 9.98 3.09
N PRO A 523 -31.99 8.88 2.84
CA PRO A 523 -30.52 8.88 2.83
C PRO A 523 -29.97 9.78 1.70
N VAL A 524 -28.84 10.44 1.94
CA VAL A 524 -28.20 11.35 0.97
C VAL A 524 -27.25 10.56 0.07
N GLN A 525 -27.36 10.77 -1.25
CA GLN A 525 -26.41 10.24 -2.21
C GLN A 525 -25.19 11.16 -2.35
N PHE A 526 -24.01 10.68 -2.01
CA PHE A 526 -22.73 11.26 -2.40
C PHE A 526 -22.50 11.08 -3.91
N VAL A 527 -22.14 12.18 -4.59
CA VAL A 527 -21.94 12.24 -6.05
C VAL A 527 -20.67 13.03 -6.36
N MET A 528 -19.81 12.50 -7.24
CA MET A 528 -18.71 13.26 -7.86
C MET A 528 -19.20 13.99 -9.12
N SER A 529 -18.70 15.19 -9.38
CA SER A 529 -18.95 15.92 -10.65
C SER A 529 -18.36 15.16 -11.84
N SER A 530 -18.79 15.47 -13.08
CA SER A 530 -18.25 14.81 -14.28
C SER A 530 -16.73 14.96 -14.38
N ASN A 531 -16.20 16.16 -14.14
CA ASN A 531 -14.77 16.46 -14.17
C ASN A 531 -14.00 15.66 -13.09
N GLN A 532 -14.58 15.50 -11.90
CA GLN A 532 -14.01 14.66 -10.84
C GLN A 532 -14.04 13.17 -11.21
N GLN A 533 -15.10 12.69 -11.86
CA GLN A 533 -15.19 11.31 -12.35
C GLN A 533 -14.14 11.03 -13.44
N GLU A 534 -13.98 11.95 -14.41
CA GLU A 534 -12.96 11.86 -15.46
C GLU A 534 -11.54 11.87 -14.89
N SER A 535 -11.25 12.81 -13.97
CA SER A 535 -9.96 12.88 -13.27
C SER A 535 -9.67 11.61 -12.45
N PHE A 536 -10.66 11.12 -11.69
CA PHE A 536 -10.55 9.90 -10.90
C PHE A 536 -10.27 8.68 -11.78
N LEU A 537 -11.00 8.54 -12.90
CA LEU A 537 -10.80 7.45 -13.85
C LEU A 537 -9.41 7.51 -14.49
N ALA A 538 -8.93 8.71 -14.88
CA ALA A 538 -7.59 8.87 -15.42
C ALA A 538 -6.51 8.43 -14.42
N SER A 539 -6.53 8.96 -13.18
CA SER A 539 -5.54 8.62 -12.15
C SER A 539 -5.49 7.13 -11.82
N PHE A 540 -6.64 6.45 -11.75
CA PHE A 540 -6.66 5.00 -11.49
C PHE A 540 -6.39 4.13 -12.72
N GLN A 541 -6.58 4.64 -13.95
CA GLN A 541 -6.14 3.96 -15.18
C GLN A 541 -4.60 4.03 -15.34
N GLU A 542 -4.00 5.20 -15.10
CA GLU A 542 -2.55 5.40 -15.09
C GLU A 542 -1.90 4.53 -14.00
N MET A 543 -2.39 4.61 -12.76
CA MET A 543 -1.94 3.75 -11.66
C MET A 543 -2.10 2.25 -11.97
N LEU A 544 -3.18 1.84 -12.63
CA LEU A 544 -3.37 0.43 -13.00
C LEU A 544 -2.35 -0.02 -14.04
N LYS A 545 -2.08 0.81 -15.06
CA LYS A 545 -1.11 0.49 -16.11
C LYS A 545 0.29 0.35 -15.52
N ASP A 546 0.79 1.39 -14.87
CA ASP A 546 2.18 1.44 -14.41
C ASP A 546 2.46 0.38 -13.34
N GLN A 547 1.52 0.17 -12.39
CA GLN A 547 1.69 -0.86 -11.36
C GLN A 547 1.53 -2.29 -11.92
N TYR A 548 0.75 -2.50 -12.98
CA TYR A 548 0.66 -3.81 -13.65
C TYR A 548 1.97 -4.12 -14.40
N GLU A 549 2.56 -3.14 -15.08
CA GLU A 549 3.87 -3.26 -15.73
C GLU A 549 5.02 -3.50 -14.72
N MET A 550 4.91 -2.96 -13.50
CA MET A 550 5.94 -3.10 -12.45
C MET A 550 5.79 -4.29 -11.49
N LEU A 551 4.56 -4.66 -11.11
CA LEU A 551 4.27 -5.62 -10.03
C LEU A 551 3.47 -6.85 -10.49
N GLY A 552 3.10 -6.92 -11.78
CA GLY A 552 2.39 -8.04 -12.36
C GLY A 552 0.87 -8.04 -12.11
N SER A 553 0.22 -9.11 -12.55
CA SER A 553 -1.25 -9.17 -12.69
C SER A 553 -2.02 -9.22 -11.36
N GLU A 554 -1.41 -9.74 -10.29
CA GLU A 554 -2.02 -9.86 -8.97
C GLU A 554 -2.27 -8.50 -8.29
N TYR A 555 -1.37 -7.52 -8.50
CA TYR A 555 -1.52 -6.19 -7.91
C TYR A 555 -2.75 -5.41 -8.43
N LYS A 556 -3.33 -5.82 -9.57
CA LYS A 556 -4.60 -5.32 -10.12
C LYS A 556 -5.72 -5.27 -9.08
N ALA A 557 -5.78 -6.25 -8.18
CA ALA A 557 -6.77 -6.30 -7.10
C ALA A 557 -6.63 -5.11 -6.12
N PHE A 558 -5.41 -4.65 -5.87
CA PHE A 558 -5.14 -3.52 -4.96
C PHE A 558 -5.57 -2.20 -5.59
N VAL A 559 -5.28 -1.96 -6.87
CA VAL A 559 -5.64 -0.70 -7.54
C VAL A 559 -7.17 -0.48 -7.56
N TYR A 560 -7.96 -1.51 -7.87
CA TYR A 560 -9.43 -1.41 -7.81
C TYR A 560 -9.98 -1.17 -6.39
N ARG A 561 -9.30 -1.70 -5.37
CA ARG A 561 -9.69 -1.50 -3.96
C ARG A 561 -9.32 -0.10 -3.48
N LEU A 562 -8.14 0.40 -3.86
CA LEU A 562 -7.68 1.77 -3.63
C LEU A 562 -8.60 2.78 -4.32
N ALA A 563 -9.12 2.48 -5.52
CA ALA A 563 -10.12 3.32 -6.18
C ALA A 563 -11.43 3.43 -5.36
N LEU A 564 -12.04 2.31 -4.96
CA LEU A 564 -13.19 2.34 -4.04
C LEU A 564 -12.84 2.99 -2.68
N GLY A 565 -11.59 2.88 -2.24
CA GLY A 565 -11.01 3.64 -1.14
C GLY A 565 -11.09 5.16 -1.36
N GLY A 566 -10.56 5.68 -2.47
CA GLY A 566 -10.61 7.10 -2.85
C GLY A 566 -12.03 7.64 -2.91
N PHE A 567 -12.96 6.88 -3.48
CA PHE A 567 -14.38 7.23 -3.50
C PHE A 567 -14.95 7.36 -2.07
N ARG A 568 -14.61 6.44 -1.16
CA ARG A 568 -14.98 6.51 0.26
C ARG A 568 -14.28 7.65 1.01
N TYR A 569 -13.01 7.93 0.75
CA TYR A 569 -12.30 9.06 1.33
C TYR A 569 -12.97 10.38 0.95
N ALA A 570 -13.29 10.59 -0.33
CA ALA A 570 -14.01 11.77 -0.81
C ALA A 570 -15.41 11.89 -0.19
N MET A 571 -16.13 10.76 -0.04
CA MET A 571 -17.42 10.71 0.67
C MET A 571 -17.30 11.14 2.13
N VAL A 572 -16.31 10.60 2.87
CA VAL A 572 -16.08 10.92 4.29
C VAL A 572 -15.69 12.39 4.47
N LEU A 573 -14.79 12.90 3.62
CA LEU A 573 -14.33 14.29 3.63
C LEU A 573 -15.48 15.28 3.33
N SER A 574 -16.26 15.01 2.28
CA SER A 574 -17.45 15.80 1.93
C SER A 574 -18.49 15.81 3.06
N THR A 575 -18.72 14.66 3.69
CA THR A 575 -19.63 14.54 4.84
C THR A 575 -19.11 15.33 6.05
N LEU A 576 -17.78 15.38 6.27
CA LEU A 576 -17.16 16.20 7.31
C LEU A 576 -17.25 17.71 7.02
N ARG A 577 -17.15 18.13 5.75
CA ARG A 577 -17.24 19.55 5.36
C ARG A 577 -18.58 20.18 5.73
N ARG A 578 -19.65 19.37 5.85
CA ARG A 578 -20.98 19.80 6.31
C ARG A 578 -21.00 20.42 7.71
N LEU A 579 -20.02 20.10 8.57
CA LEU A 579 -19.84 20.78 9.87
C LEU A 579 -19.27 22.20 9.74
N ALA A 580 -18.64 22.54 8.62
CA ALA A 580 -18.16 23.90 8.33
C ALA A 580 -19.27 24.74 7.67
N THR A 581 -19.91 24.19 6.64
CA THR A 581 -20.89 24.90 5.80
C THR A 581 -22.30 24.94 6.40
N MET A 582 -22.50 24.42 7.63
CA MET A 582 -23.82 24.33 8.26
C MET A 582 -24.55 25.67 8.39
N THR A 583 -23.82 26.78 8.49
CA THR A 583 -24.39 28.13 8.55
C THR A 583 -24.90 28.57 7.18
N ASP A 584 -24.07 28.41 6.14
CA ASP A 584 -24.37 28.81 4.76
C ASP A 584 -25.54 28.01 4.17
N LEU A 585 -25.65 26.75 4.61
CA LEU A 585 -26.72 25.83 4.24
C LEU A 585 -28.01 26.02 5.05
N GLY A 586 -27.99 26.71 6.20
CA GLY A 586 -29.13 26.78 7.13
C GLY A 586 -29.40 25.46 7.90
N GLY A 587 -28.38 24.62 8.07
CA GLY A 587 -28.44 23.29 8.68
C GLY A 587 -27.30 22.38 8.17
N ILE A 588 -27.01 21.27 8.85
CA ILE A 588 -25.98 20.32 8.37
C ILE A 588 -26.42 19.65 7.06
N PHE A 589 -27.72 19.29 6.95
CA PHE A 589 -28.38 18.81 5.74
C PHE A 589 -29.78 19.40 5.62
N GLN A 590 -30.22 19.76 4.41
CA GLN A 590 -31.58 20.28 4.21
C GLN A 590 -32.63 19.16 4.15
N PRO A 591 -33.89 19.39 4.58
CA PRO A 591 -34.90 18.33 4.73
C PRO A 591 -35.16 17.51 3.46
N GLU A 592 -35.11 18.16 2.32
CA GLU A 592 -35.35 17.67 0.95
C GLU A 592 -34.08 17.24 0.19
N GLU A 593 -32.90 17.41 0.78
CA GLU A 593 -31.60 17.14 0.15
C GLU A 593 -31.41 15.62 -0.14
N SER A 594 -31.56 15.24 -1.41
CA SER A 594 -31.40 13.85 -1.86
C SER A 594 -29.96 13.50 -2.25
N ALA A 595 -29.13 14.49 -2.59
CA ALA A 595 -27.75 14.30 -3.02
C ALA A 595 -26.82 15.40 -2.50
N MET A 596 -25.57 15.02 -2.24
CA MET A 596 -24.46 15.88 -1.83
C MET A 596 -23.33 15.71 -2.84
N VAL A 597 -23.02 16.77 -3.58
CA VAL A 597 -21.91 16.79 -4.53
C VAL A 597 -20.58 16.93 -3.76
N CYS A 598 -19.55 16.22 -4.20
CA CYS A 598 -18.20 16.34 -3.67
C CYS A 598 -17.63 17.74 -3.96
N ASP A 599 -17.11 18.40 -2.92
CA ASP A 599 -16.34 19.63 -3.08
C ASP A 599 -14.98 19.30 -3.73
N ASP A 600 -14.50 20.13 -4.65
CA ASP A 600 -13.20 19.91 -5.33
C ASP A 600 -12.03 19.85 -4.32
N ARG A 601 -12.15 20.52 -3.17
CA ARG A 601 -11.18 20.47 -2.08
C ARG A 601 -11.19 19.12 -1.35
N ASP A 602 -12.36 18.50 -1.19
CA ASP A 602 -12.48 17.16 -0.63
C ASP A 602 -11.99 16.10 -1.61
N PHE A 603 -12.25 16.29 -2.90
CA PHE A 603 -11.73 15.45 -3.98
C PHE A 603 -10.19 15.49 -4.03
N ALA A 604 -9.60 16.68 -4.11
CA ALA A 604 -8.14 16.86 -4.12
C ALA A 604 -7.48 16.31 -2.84
N THR A 605 -8.10 16.52 -1.67
CA THR A 605 -7.64 15.95 -0.39
C THR A 605 -7.69 14.42 -0.41
N ALA A 606 -8.78 13.83 -0.93
CA ALA A 606 -8.94 12.38 -1.03
C ALA A 606 -7.87 11.74 -1.94
N MET A 607 -7.66 12.31 -3.13
CA MET A 607 -6.66 11.81 -4.09
C MET A 607 -5.25 11.92 -3.52
N THR A 608 -4.88 13.06 -2.93
CA THR A 608 -3.56 13.27 -2.29
C THR A 608 -3.26 12.24 -1.19
N ILE A 609 -4.27 11.88 -0.39
CA ILE A 609 -4.17 10.82 0.62
C ILE A 609 -4.01 9.44 -0.06
N VAL A 610 -4.88 9.10 -1.02
CA VAL A 610 -4.94 7.73 -1.58
C VAL A 610 -3.80 7.42 -2.55
N GLU A 611 -3.27 8.39 -3.28
CA GLU A 611 -2.01 8.25 -4.03
C GLU A 611 -0.84 7.90 -3.10
N THR A 612 -0.80 8.52 -1.91
CA THR A 612 0.21 8.25 -0.90
C THR A 612 0.01 6.85 -0.30
N LEU A 613 -1.22 6.46 0.03
CA LEU A 613 -1.56 5.10 0.48
C LEU A 613 -1.28 4.04 -0.60
N ALA A 614 -1.45 4.34 -1.88
CA ALA A 614 -1.12 3.45 -2.98
C ALA A 614 0.39 3.18 -3.07
N ASN A 615 1.22 4.22 -2.91
CA ASN A 615 2.68 4.10 -2.85
C ASN A 615 3.14 3.23 -1.67
N HIS A 616 2.52 3.37 -0.50
CA HIS A 616 2.78 2.51 0.66
C HIS A 616 2.30 1.07 0.46
N THR A 617 1.13 0.89 -0.14
CA THR A 617 0.54 -0.41 -0.46
C THR A 617 1.42 -1.19 -1.45
N ALA A 618 1.99 -0.52 -2.45
CA ALA A 618 2.96 -1.09 -3.38
C ALA A 618 4.26 -1.54 -2.67
N ARG A 619 4.78 -0.75 -1.71
CA ARG A 619 5.95 -1.11 -0.89
C ARG A 619 5.67 -2.33 -0.02
N VAL A 620 4.52 -2.38 0.65
CA VAL A 620 4.10 -3.50 1.49
C VAL A 620 3.91 -4.77 0.66
N TYR A 621 3.24 -4.68 -0.49
CA TYR A 621 3.11 -5.78 -1.45
C TYR A 621 4.49 -6.31 -1.88
N THR A 622 5.40 -5.42 -2.30
CA THR A 622 6.76 -5.78 -2.73
C THR A 622 7.58 -6.44 -1.61
N ARG A 623 7.29 -6.13 -0.34
CA ARG A 623 7.91 -6.79 0.81
C ARG A 623 7.38 -8.21 0.98
N LEU A 624 6.06 -8.37 1.00
CA LEU A 624 5.41 -9.65 1.23
C LEU A 624 5.65 -10.65 0.09
N ALA A 625 5.63 -10.18 -1.17
CA ALA A 625 5.96 -11.00 -2.35
C ALA A 625 7.36 -11.64 -2.26
N LYS A 626 8.33 -10.93 -1.66
CA LYS A 626 9.69 -11.45 -1.41
C LYS A 626 9.78 -12.35 -0.19
N GLU A 627 8.87 -12.21 0.77
CA GLU A 627 8.76 -13.12 1.91
C GLU A 627 8.06 -14.44 1.46
N THR A 628 7.19 -14.42 0.43
CA THR A 628 6.65 -15.62 -0.23
C THR A 628 7.60 -16.32 -1.22
N GLU A 629 8.64 -15.65 -1.74
CA GLU A 629 9.72 -16.32 -2.49
C GLU A 629 10.54 -17.30 -1.62
N ASN A 630 10.44 -17.21 -0.29
CA ASN A 630 11.16 -18.05 0.66
C ASN A 630 10.32 -19.28 1.07
N PRO A 631 10.61 -20.49 0.57
CA PRO A 631 9.84 -21.71 0.88
C PRO A 631 9.95 -22.20 2.33
N PHE A 632 10.66 -21.47 3.20
CA PHE A 632 10.80 -21.77 4.63
C PHE A 632 10.34 -20.64 5.56
N ALA A 633 9.62 -19.64 5.04
CA ALA A 633 9.05 -18.54 5.83
C ALA A 633 8.19 -19.06 7.01
N ASP A 634 7.33 -20.06 6.75
CA ASP A 634 6.44 -20.66 7.76
C ASP A 634 7.20 -21.44 8.86
N LYS A 635 8.45 -21.82 8.60
CA LYS A 635 9.35 -22.42 9.60
C LYS A 635 10.16 -21.37 10.38
N GLY A 636 9.89 -20.08 10.17
CA GLY A 636 10.64 -18.96 10.75
C GLY A 636 12.04 -18.76 10.18
N ILE A 637 12.45 -19.57 9.19
CA ILE A 637 13.79 -19.53 8.59
C ILE A 637 13.81 -18.41 7.55
N LYS A 638 14.70 -17.42 7.74
CA LYS A 638 14.86 -16.29 6.81
C LYS A 638 16.10 -16.48 5.94
N LEU A 639 15.88 -16.90 4.70
CA LEU A 639 16.90 -16.94 3.66
C LEU A 639 17.00 -15.60 2.93
N THR A 640 18.20 -15.24 2.48
CA THR A 640 18.43 -14.15 1.52
C THR A 640 18.03 -14.56 0.09
N PRO A 641 17.77 -13.59 -0.83
CA PRO A 641 17.44 -13.91 -2.23
C PRO A 641 18.52 -14.76 -2.93
N GLU A 642 19.79 -14.58 -2.55
CA GLU A 642 20.92 -15.37 -3.04
C GLU A 642 20.87 -16.81 -2.53
N GLU A 643 20.54 -17.01 -1.24
CA GLU A 643 20.38 -18.32 -0.62
C GLU A 643 19.15 -19.07 -1.18
N ILE A 644 18.03 -18.38 -1.44
CA ILE A 644 16.84 -18.92 -2.11
C ILE A 644 17.20 -19.39 -3.53
N LYS A 645 17.93 -18.56 -4.31
CA LYS A 645 18.39 -18.92 -5.66
C LYS A 645 19.34 -20.11 -5.68
N ILE A 646 20.20 -20.27 -4.67
CA ILE A 646 21.01 -21.48 -4.51
C ILE A 646 20.10 -22.67 -4.20
N TYR A 647 19.21 -22.55 -3.20
CA TYR A 647 18.35 -23.65 -2.76
C TYR A 647 17.46 -24.19 -3.89
N ASN A 648 16.83 -23.30 -4.65
CA ASN A 648 15.96 -23.66 -5.76
C ASN A 648 16.72 -24.26 -6.96
N LYS A 649 18.05 -24.04 -7.07
CA LYS A 649 18.92 -24.71 -8.04
C LYS A 649 19.40 -26.11 -7.59
N LEU A 650 19.26 -26.49 -6.32
CA LEU A 650 19.62 -27.82 -5.86
C LEU A 650 18.58 -28.85 -6.34
N PRO A 651 18.96 -30.12 -6.61
CA PRO A 651 18.02 -31.18 -6.93
C PRO A 651 17.05 -31.46 -5.79
N ASP A 652 15.78 -31.73 -6.10
CA ASP A 652 14.77 -32.10 -5.11
C ASP A 652 14.92 -33.56 -4.65
N ASP A 653 14.76 -34.51 -5.57
CA ASP A 653 14.71 -35.95 -5.26
C ASP A 653 16.06 -36.68 -5.35
N LYS A 654 17.20 -35.97 -5.34
CA LYS A 654 18.53 -36.57 -5.60
C LYS A 654 19.61 -36.08 -4.64
N GLU A 655 20.59 -36.95 -4.39
CA GLU A 655 21.85 -36.53 -3.76
C GLU A 655 22.60 -35.55 -4.65
N PHE A 656 23.19 -34.53 -4.04
CA PHE A 656 24.17 -33.63 -4.61
C PHE A 656 25.42 -33.57 -3.73
N LYS A 657 26.57 -33.24 -4.31
CA LYS A 657 27.84 -33.11 -3.58
C LYS A 657 28.07 -31.68 -3.13
N ALA A 658 28.94 -31.51 -2.13
CA ALA A 658 29.47 -30.21 -1.75
C ALA A 658 30.12 -29.45 -2.94
N SER A 659 30.74 -30.16 -3.90
CA SER A 659 31.27 -29.56 -5.14
C SER A 659 30.20 -28.87 -5.98
N ASP A 660 29.01 -29.46 -6.01
CA ASP A 660 27.95 -29.09 -6.95
C ASP A 660 27.21 -27.85 -6.41
N TYR A 661 26.97 -27.83 -5.09
CA TYR A 661 26.55 -26.63 -4.35
C TYR A 661 27.56 -25.48 -4.52
N ILE A 662 28.87 -25.76 -4.46
CA ILE A 662 29.91 -24.74 -4.62
C ILE A 662 29.91 -24.17 -6.04
N ALA A 663 29.72 -24.99 -7.08
CA ALA A 663 29.58 -24.50 -8.45
C ALA A 663 28.36 -23.57 -8.59
N ILE A 664 27.19 -24.00 -8.09
CA ILE A 664 25.95 -23.21 -8.06
C ILE A 664 26.14 -21.87 -7.32
N ALA A 665 26.88 -21.86 -6.21
CA ALA A 665 27.20 -20.65 -5.47
C ALA A 665 28.19 -19.73 -6.22
N GLN A 666 29.19 -20.31 -6.91
CA GLN A 666 30.16 -19.55 -7.71
C GLN A 666 29.52 -18.89 -8.94
N GLU A 667 28.50 -19.51 -9.56
CA GLU A 667 27.65 -18.87 -10.59
C GLU A 667 26.95 -17.60 -10.08
N GLN A 668 26.69 -17.51 -8.77
CA GLN A 668 26.08 -16.36 -8.10
C GLN A 668 27.14 -15.41 -7.48
N ASN A 669 28.41 -15.49 -7.91
CA ASN A 669 29.54 -14.72 -7.40
C ASN A 669 29.89 -14.94 -5.91
N ILE A 670 29.44 -16.04 -5.29
CA ILE A 670 29.72 -16.33 -3.88
C ILE A 670 31.06 -17.05 -3.74
N SER A 671 31.90 -16.59 -2.80
CA SER A 671 33.23 -17.16 -2.59
C SER A 671 33.15 -18.63 -2.14
N ARG A 672 34.16 -19.45 -2.50
CA ARG A 672 34.21 -20.87 -2.10
C ARG A 672 34.16 -21.07 -0.57
N ALA A 673 34.77 -20.18 0.20
CA ALA A 673 34.70 -20.21 1.66
C ALA A 673 33.28 -19.87 2.17
N SER A 674 32.65 -18.87 1.57
CA SER A 674 31.25 -18.51 1.85
C SER A 674 30.30 -19.68 1.52
N ALA A 675 30.50 -20.37 0.39
CA ALA A 675 29.69 -21.52 0.00
C ALA A 675 29.77 -22.68 1.00
N TYR A 676 30.97 -23.06 1.47
CA TYR A 676 31.10 -24.06 2.54
C TYR A 676 30.42 -23.62 3.85
N ARG A 677 30.45 -22.32 4.19
CA ARG A 677 29.70 -21.78 5.34
C ARG A 677 28.19 -21.94 5.15
N LEU A 678 27.66 -21.66 3.96
CA LEU A 678 26.24 -21.79 3.63
C LEU A 678 25.75 -23.26 3.65
N ILE A 679 26.55 -24.22 3.17
CA ILE A 679 26.25 -25.66 3.32
C ILE A 679 26.05 -26.02 4.79
N ASN A 680 26.97 -25.61 5.67
CA ASN A 680 26.86 -25.87 7.11
C ASN A 680 25.66 -25.16 7.75
N LEU A 681 25.30 -23.96 7.28
CA LEU A 681 24.13 -23.21 7.76
C LEU A 681 22.83 -23.91 7.36
N PHE A 682 22.67 -24.25 6.08
CA PHE A 682 21.50 -24.96 5.53
C PHE A 682 21.30 -26.34 6.18
N CYS A 683 22.41 -27.03 6.47
CA CYS A 683 22.43 -28.36 7.07
C CYS A 683 22.16 -28.31 8.58
N ASN A 684 22.96 -27.57 9.35
CA ASN A 684 23.03 -27.70 10.80
C ASN A 684 22.20 -26.66 11.57
N ALA A 685 21.89 -25.51 10.96
CA ALA A 685 21.13 -24.43 11.61
C ALA A 685 19.70 -24.30 11.07
N TYR A 686 19.48 -24.62 9.79
CA TYR A 686 18.15 -24.54 9.14
C TYR A 686 17.50 -25.91 8.89
N GLY A 687 18.27 -27.00 8.82
CA GLY A 687 17.73 -28.34 8.55
C GLY A 687 17.06 -28.52 7.18
N ILE A 688 17.28 -27.60 6.23
CA ILE A 688 16.63 -27.60 4.91
C ILE A 688 17.35 -28.49 3.89
N ILE A 689 18.57 -28.94 4.22
CA ILE A 689 19.28 -30.03 3.54
C ILE A 689 19.75 -31.04 4.59
N ILE A 690 19.79 -32.32 4.23
CA ILE A 690 20.15 -33.43 5.11
C ILE A 690 21.43 -34.09 4.57
N PRO A 691 22.48 -34.33 5.38
CA PRO A 691 23.66 -35.06 4.97
C PRO A 691 23.34 -36.55 4.83
N THR A 692 23.76 -37.18 3.74
CA THR A 692 23.51 -38.62 3.49
C THR A 692 24.75 -39.47 3.70
N ARG A 693 25.93 -38.91 3.38
CA ARG A 693 27.27 -39.49 3.56
C ARG A 693 28.31 -38.37 3.43
N TYR A 694 29.57 -38.65 3.72
CA TYR A 694 30.62 -37.63 3.70
C TYR A 694 30.65 -36.83 2.38
N GLY A 695 30.48 -35.51 2.47
CA GLY A 695 30.44 -34.58 1.34
C GLY A 695 29.21 -34.64 0.42
N HIS A 696 28.16 -35.42 0.78
CA HIS A 696 26.93 -35.57 0.01
C HIS A 696 25.69 -35.21 0.84
N TYR A 697 24.73 -34.56 0.20
CA TYR A 697 23.53 -34.01 0.83
C TYR A 697 22.31 -34.22 -0.09
N ARG A 698 21.10 -34.10 0.46
CA ARG A 698 19.82 -34.00 -0.27
C ARG A 698 18.98 -32.86 0.32
N LYS A 699 17.95 -32.37 -0.38
CA LYS A 699 16.95 -31.50 0.26
C LYS A 699 16.23 -32.27 1.38
N ALA A 700 15.82 -31.55 2.43
CA ALA A 700 14.91 -32.11 3.43
C ALA A 700 13.53 -32.29 2.81
N ALA A 701 12.90 -33.44 3.04
CA ALA A 701 11.55 -33.69 2.53
C ALA A 701 10.53 -32.76 3.20
N ALA A 702 9.59 -32.23 2.43
CA ALA A 702 8.52 -31.38 2.94
C ALA A 702 7.50 -32.22 3.74
N GLY A 703 7.71 -32.35 5.05
CA GLY A 703 6.72 -32.91 5.98
C GLY A 703 7.08 -34.22 6.68
N ASN A 704 8.37 -34.49 6.97
CA ASN A 704 8.75 -35.53 7.93
C ASN A 704 9.57 -34.90 9.08
N ASP A 705 9.00 -34.88 10.28
CA ASP A 705 9.70 -34.55 11.52
C ASP A 705 10.40 -35.81 12.06
N ASP A 706 11.73 -35.90 11.92
CA ASP A 706 12.56 -36.82 12.71
C ASP A 706 14.04 -36.38 12.65
N ALA A 707 14.41 -35.43 13.51
CA ALA A 707 15.78 -34.91 13.62
C ALA A 707 16.12 -34.36 15.02
N SER A 708 15.62 -35.02 16.07
CA SER A 708 16.14 -34.85 17.44
C SER A 708 16.67 -36.19 17.96
N GLN A 709 17.62 -36.15 18.89
CA GLN A 709 18.42 -37.30 19.33
C GLN A 709 19.35 -37.90 18.26
N ASN A 710 20.52 -37.28 18.10
CA ASN A 710 21.77 -38.01 18.29
C ASN A 710 22.91 -37.02 18.63
N GLY A 711 23.40 -37.11 19.87
CA GLY A 711 24.30 -36.10 20.44
C GLY A 711 24.87 -36.51 21.80
N GLY A 712 25.15 -37.81 21.97
CA GLY A 712 25.85 -38.32 23.15
C GLY A 712 27.35 -38.04 23.03
N THR A 713 27.84 -37.01 23.72
CA THR A 713 29.26 -36.69 23.78
C THR A 713 29.89 -37.31 25.03
N GLU A 714 30.77 -38.29 24.86
CA GLU A 714 31.55 -38.84 25.97
C GLU A 714 32.50 -37.78 26.54
N ALA A 715 32.38 -37.48 27.83
CA ALA A 715 33.29 -36.60 28.54
C ALA A 715 34.25 -37.42 29.40
N GLN A 716 35.52 -37.50 28.98
CA GLN A 716 36.59 -38.05 29.82
C GLN A 716 36.96 -37.05 30.92
N THR A 717 36.87 -37.47 32.18
CA THR A 717 37.48 -36.78 33.33
C THR A 717 38.37 -37.73 34.12
N SER A 718 39.43 -37.18 34.72
CA SER A 718 40.54 -37.92 35.36
C SER A 718 40.16 -38.71 36.63
N GLY A 719 41.05 -39.63 37.03
CA GLY A 719 40.87 -40.55 38.18
C GLY A 719 40.61 -39.91 39.55
N THR A 720 40.35 -40.68 40.61
CA THR A 720 41.32 -41.64 41.19
C THR A 720 40.64 -42.83 41.90
N GLU A 721 41.41 -43.89 42.17
CA GLU A 721 41.10 -45.14 42.91
C GLU A 721 40.76 -44.97 44.42
N PRO A 722 40.33 -46.02 45.18
CA PRO A 722 39.35 -47.07 44.86
C PRO A 722 38.48 -47.57 46.07
N GLN A 723 37.68 -48.63 45.86
CA GLN A 723 37.14 -49.63 46.82
C GLN A 723 36.20 -49.22 47.98
N SER A 724 34.96 -49.71 47.93
CA SER A 724 34.39 -50.67 48.92
C SER A 724 33.04 -51.25 48.43
N GLY A 725 32.55 -52.34 49.04
CA GLY A 725 31.22 -52.92 48.75
C GLY A 725 30.07 -52.09 49.32
N GLY A 726 28.80 -52.47 49.24
CA GLY A 726 28.17 -53.76 48.90
C GLY A 726 26.84 -53.86 49.67
N THR A 727 25.94 -54.80 49.33
CA THR A 727 24.53 -54.90 49.83
C THR A 727 23.65 -53.67 49.50
N GLU A 728 22.51 -53.80 48.80
CA GLU A 728 21.23 -54.39 49.23
C GLU A 728 20.58 -53.69 50.43
N ASN A 729 19.47 -52.97 50.18
CA ASN A 729 18.21 -53.21 50.89
C ASN A 729 17.00 -52.55 50.20
N GLU A 730 15.80 -52.93 50.66
CA GLU A 730 14.49 -52.72 50.03
C GLU A 730 13.76 -51.44 50.46
N SER A 731 12.64 -51.14 49.76
CA SER A 731 11.56 -50.19 50.12
C SER A 731 11.88 -48.68 50.11
N ASN A 732 10.95 -47.77 49.78
CA ASN A 732 9.52 -47.89 49.47
C ASN A 732 9.19 -47.26 48.10
#